data_AF-A0A1G6KKR7-F1
#
_entry.id   AF-A0A1G6KKR7-F1
#
_cell.length_a   1.000
_cell.length_b   1.000
_cell.length_c   1.000
_cell.angle_alpha   90.00
_cell.angle_beta   90.00
_cell.angle_gamma   90.00
#
_symmetry.space_group_name_H-M   'P 1'
#
loop_
_entity.id
_entity.type
_entity.pdbx_description
1 polymer ?
#
loop_
_entity_poly.entity_id
_entity_poly.type
_entity_poly.pdbx_seq_one_letter_code
_entity_poly.pdbx_strand_id
1 'polypeptide(L)'
;MAGLPTPGALTLRSGEPYVLHAALADAAGDPQLLSGRSFRLEISRTLANQVSLSVDATLSVDAFYMIVSLTGEQTAALYAEFAARAGSYAIREIVTGGEIWRGGDRIIVAPGTSDGSDVQPVTIDLPYADALISPAVVMIKETGARGLSAAEQFAIGGIDEGDPLTNAMFAALGDGIRAEVQDIADAAGQSETNAGEYRDQAQAARDIANEDAEATGADRAAVAGDKQTVLTAQEDVAGRQADIVERQDDVATRQQNVADRQADVMERQSDVSDRQADIIERQDDVTDRQAAVVTMQGDVALRQADVITRQSDVAGKQATVAADKGITQGYRDQAAGYASNAYDAYAAVLLSANRYPDYATGFAATTSGQYFLVIAPSTDVFATLYRNPSAAAIASFPNASALAVAVAALLTNATDAGSSHALTDKWGGVIAEFSGDGRDIILPAGVIRVDDGVISFISKDEAAPGVSTPQISKVGGVVRIGTSGTYISVDPVTGSISLGSLGVVSFDDGVAFLDGYGGVAHRLGWDGTAEIAGFSLNADSTITTPGGGTITASAGGNFSTDYIAAKNSLAEQRAAILRERTVSPAQVVGLSTKNTVFPVYGQSNSVGQMAHPAQWGWSVGLGDTFLGRTLGLRMMGNSLHGNSASGGPWVQMGSAAFNTMISTVRGTGDGTLLDASAQAALDPTASNLGQTIAETALATLSWLRLRRAGLASDTSRFIAYAAGMSGKSIAELSKGTSPDYYRRLGDGATIAKSIATGLGEAIREGGLIYLQGEQDGSLGTAPATWKTAFRQLRSDHHADTTLGVFGQTGEPQVPVYIQQICGAGIISPGGLDIANAQLDLALEDGGPILVSGYRGSSKGLHFDVNTTAWRGMQLGVRMFEHQVLGKVPFPFSPYSVETKGNQMLVTFLVPEPPIQFLDTYSGYTAAQPTNKGLFPWDATGDLTVTDVSIVASSTLLITCNRAFGASPALDYGRRTAPIIGAGNIYDSRKFGLLSHFYAALSGYDPQENTVSYAGTYFPGEEACCLFKRSATAL
;
A
#
# COMPACT_ATOMS: atom_id res chain seq x y z
N MET A 1 11.71 27.16 -4.88
CA MET A 1 11.22 27.79 -6.12
C MET A 1 9.70 27.71 -6.14
N ALA A 2 9.06 28.72 -6.73
CA ALA A 2 7.69 29.18 -6.46
C ALA A 2 6.59 28.53 -7.33
N GLY A 3 5.36 28.53 -6.80
CA GLY A 3 4.08 28.35 -7.52
C GLY A 3 3.74 26.90 -7.86
N LEU A 4 2.75 26.33 -7.15
CA LEU A 4 2.16 25.04 -7.54
C LEU A 4 1.45 25.22 -8.91
N PRO A 5 1.75 24.39 -9.92
CA PRO A 5 1.00 24.42 -11.17
C PRO A 5 -0.47 24.06 -10.92
N THR A 6 -1.38 24.73 -11.61
CA THR A 6 -2.79 24.32 -11.67
C THR A 6 -2.86 22.86 -12.16
N PRO A 7 -3.61 21.96 -11.52
CA PRO A 7 -3.77 20.61 -12.02
C PRO A 7 -4.29 20.63 -13.47
N GLY A 8 -3.49 20.10 -14.40
CA GLY A 8 -3.81 20.02 -15.83
C GLY A 8 -3.06 21.01 -16.72
N ALA A 9 -2.22 21.87 -16.13
CA ALA A 9 -1.50 22.94 -16.83
C ALA A 9 0.03 22.76 -16.79
N LEU A 10 0.66 22.71 -17.96
CA LEU A 10 2.12 22.84 -18.08
C LEU A 10 2.49 24.33 -17.99
N THR A 11 3.37 24.75 -17.08
CA THR A 11 3.75 26.17 -16.90
C THR A 11 5.17 26.44 -17.43
N LEU A 12 5.27 27.27 -18.47
CA LEU A 12 6.55 27.83 -18.96
C LEU A 12 6.78 29.22 -18.38
N ARG A 13 8.02 29.56 -18.01
CA ARG A 13 8.43 30.92 -17.61
C ARG A 13 9.19 31.58 -18.76
N SER A 14 8.77 32.78 -19.16
CA SER A 14 9.45 33.58 -20.19
C SER A 14 10.92 33.82 -19.82
N GLY A 15 11.86 33.47 -20.71
CA GLY A 15 13.30 33.64 -20.47
C GLY A 15 13.98 32.47 -19.76
N GLU A 16 13.23 31.51 -19.22
CA GLU A 16 13.79 30.30 -18.61
C GLU A 16 13.74 29.12 -19.58
N PRO A 17 14.80 28.31 -19.69
CA PRO A 17 14.77 27.07 -20.45
C PRO A 17 13.81 26.07 -19.80
N TYR A 18 13.18 25.24 -20.63
CA TYR A 18 12.18 24.28 -20.18
C TYR A 18 12.32 22.96 -20.92
N VAL A 19 12.04 21.85 -20.23
CA VAL A 19 12.04 20.52 -20.84
C VAL A 19 10.66 19.89 -20.65
N LEU A 20 10.00 19.59 -21.76
CA LEU A 20 8.72 18.88 -21.80
C LEU A 20 8.98 17.38 -21.98
N HIS A 21 8.41 16.56 -21.09
CA HIS A 21 8.37 15.10 -21.21
C HIS A 21 6.95 14.64 -21.59
N ALA A 22 6.82 13.89 -22.68
CA ALA A 22 5.56 13.33 -23.13
C ALA A 22 5.70 11.84 -23.48
N ALA A 23 4.68 11.01 -23.21
CA ALA A 23 4.64 9.60 -23.58
C ALA A 23 3.39 9.31 -24.41
N LEU A 24 3.48 8.36 -25.34
CA LEU A 24 2.33 7.87 -26.10
C LEU A 24 1.74 6.66 -25.37
N ALA A 25 0.45 6.64 -25.11
CA ALA A 25 -0.23 5.54 -24.44
C ALA A 25 -1.24 4.87 -25.36
N ASP A 26 -1.38 3.56 -25.25
CA ASP A 26 -2.41 2.81 -25.97
C ASP A 26 -3.83 3.07 -25.39
N ALA A 27 -4.83 2.38 -25.94
CA ALA A 27 -6.22 2.54 -25.51
C ALA A 27 -6.46 2.12 -24.04
N ALA A 28 -5.61 1.24 -23.48
CA ALA A 28 -5.67 0.80 -22.09
C ALA A 28 -4.96 1.78 -21.13
N GLY A 29 -4.16 2.72 -21.67
CA GLY A 29 -3.41 3.71 -20.91
C GLY A 29 -1.95 3.30 -20.66
N ASP A 30 -1.48 2.23 -21.29
CA ASP A 30 -0.12 1.74 -21.14
C ASP A 30 0.86 2.48 -22.08
N PRO A 31 2.06 2.91 -21.61
CA PRO A 31 3.06 3.58 -22.45
C PRO A 31 3.56 2.68 -23.60
N GLN A 32 3.65 3.24 -24.80
CA GLN A 32 4.18 2.56 -25.99
C GLN A 32 5.68 2.79 -26.15
N LEU A 33 6.38 1.76 -26.66
CA LEU A 33 7.77 1.89 -27.09
C LEU A 33 7.85 2.72 -28.38
N LEU A 34 8.70 3.74 -28.39
CA LEU A 34 8.81 4.72 -29.48
C LEU A 34 10.06 4.53 -30.35
N SER A 35 10.81 3.44 -30.16
CA SER A 35 12.04 3.16 -30.92
C SER A 35 11.77 3.17 -32.43
N GLY A 36 12.62 3.86 -33.19
CA GLY A 36 12.47 4.02 -34.64
C GLY A 36 11.44 5.06 -35.09
N ARG A 37 10.74 5.73 -34.17
CA ARG A 37 9.78 6.81 -34.46
C ARG A 37 10.43 8.17 -34.20
N SER A 38 9.94 9.20 -34.87
CA SER A 38 10.46 10.58 -34.75
C SER A 38 9.31 11.53 -34.46
N PHE A 39 9.51 12.48 -33.54
CA PHE A 39 8.46 13.40 -33.10
C PHE A 39 8.93 14.85 -33.07
N ARG A 40 7.97 15.77 -33.09
CA ARG A 40 8.19 17.21 -33.04
C ARG A 40 7.06 17.91 -32.30
N LEU A 41 7.41 18.94 -31.52
CA LEU A 41 6.46 19.93 -31.02
C LEU A 41 6.38 21.09 -32.00
N GLU A 42 5.18 21.39 -32.47
CA GLU A 42 4.87 22.60 -33.22
C GLU A 42 3.95 23.51 -32.44
N ILE A 43 4.24 24.81 -32.47
CA ILE A 43 3.38 25.86 -31.93
C ILE A 43 3.03 26.81 -33.07
N SER A 44 1.74 27.05 -33.26
CA SER A 44 1.19 27.78 -34.40
C SER A 44 0.14 28.81 -33.97
N ARG A 45 -0.05 29.83 -34.80
CA ARG A 45 -1.18 30.77 -34.68
C ARG A 45 -2.46 30.14 -35.22
N THR A 46 -3.51 30.09 -34.40
CA THR A 46 -4.77 29.39 -34.71
C THR A 46 -5.51 29.92 -35.96
N LEU A 47 -5.20 31.12 -36.45
CA LEU A 47 -5.88 31.75 -37.62
C LEU A 47 -4.97 31.96 -38.84
N ALA A 48 -3.67 31.70 -38.75
CA ALA A 48 -2.72 31.98 -39.84
C ALA A 48 -2.09 30.73 -40.47
N ASN A 49 -2.30 29.54 -39.86
CA ASN A 49 -1.65 28.28 -40.25
C ASN A 49 -0.12 28.39 -40.44
N GLN A 50 0.49 29.35 -39.74
CA GLN A 50 1.91 29.64 -39.75
C GLN A 50 2.52 29.10 -38.46
N VAL A 51 3.51 28.23 -38.60
CA VAL A 51 4.29 27.66 -37.49
C VAL A 51 5.19 28.74 -36.94
N SER A 52 5.03 29.02 -35.64
CA SER A 52 5.79 30.02 -34.88
C SER A 52 7.04 29.41 -34.23
N LEU A 53 6.93 28.16 -33.79
CA LEU A 53 8.05 27.39 -33.25
C LEU A 53 7.90 25.91 -33.63
N SER A 54 9.01 25.30 -34.01
CA SER A 54 9.11 23.87 -34.32
C SER A 54 10.36 23.33 -33.64
N VAL A 55 10.20 22.35 -32.75
CA VAL A 55 11.30 21.72 -32.03
C VAL A 55 11.17 20.21 -32.12
N ASP A 56 12.18 19.56 -32.71
CA ASP A 56 12.25 18.11 -32.78
C ASP A 56 12.45 17.53 -31.37
N ALA A 57 11.73 16.44 -31.08
CA ALA A 57 11.85 15.73 -29.82
C ALA A 57 13.00 14.73 -29.91
N THR A 58 13.79 14.66 -28.85
CA THR A 58 14.70 13.54 -28.62
C THR A 58 13.98 12.46 -27.84
N LEU A 59 14.23 11.19 -28.14
CA LEU A 59 13.70 10.11 -27.31
C LEU A 59 14.55 9.97 -26.04
N SER A 60 13.91 9.60 -24.94
CA SER A 60 14.60 9.10 -23.76
C SER A 60 15.43 7.85 -24.10
N VAL A 61 16.39 7.53 -23.24
CA VAL A 61 17.28 6.36 -23.43
C VAL A 61 16.53 5.02 -23.51
N ASP A 62 15.33 4.95 -22.94
CA ASP A 62 14.44 3.79 -22.98
C ASP A 62 13.39 3.87 -24.11
N ALA A 63 13.40 4.95 -24.88
CA ALA A 63 12.46 5.25 -25.96
C ALA A 63 10.97 5.23 -25.56
N PHE A 64 10.62 5.42 -24.29
CA PHE A 64 9.22 5.54 -23.85
C PHE A 64 8.74 6.99 -23.74
N TYR A 65 9.67 7.95 -23.70
CA TYR A 65 9.36 9.37 -23.60
C TYR A 65 9.93 10.15 -24.77
N MET A 66 9.14 11.10 -25.25
CA MET A 66 9.55 12.22 -26.09
C MET A 66 10.01 13.36 -25.16
N ILE A 67 11.22 13.85 -25.38
CA ILE A 67 11.82 14.94 -24.64
C ILE A 67 11.99 16.12 -25.59
N VAL A 68 11.29 17.22 -25.32
CA VAL A 68 11.39 18.47 -26.07
C VAL A 68 12.05 19.52 -25.20
N SER A 69 13.21 20.04 -25.63
CA SER A 69 13.95 21.06 -24.89
C SER A 69 13.75 22.43 -25.53
N LEU A 70 13.18 23.36 -24.77
CA LEU A 70 13.00 24.76 -25.14
C LEU A 70 14.07 25.61 -24.47
N THR A 71 14.71 26.50 -25.23
CA THR A 71 15.67 27.47 -24.68
C THR A 71 14.92 28.65 -24.04
N GLY A 72 15.60 29.37 -23.14
CA GLY A 72 15.04 30.60 -22.56
C GLY A 72 14.69 31.68 -23.60
N GLU A 73 15.43 31.72 -24.71
CA GLU A 73 15.13 32.60 -25.85
C GLU A 73 13.83 32.18 -26.56
N GLN A 74 13.63 30.86 -26.75
CA GLN A 74 12.40 30.32 -27.35
C GLN A 74 11.18 30.58 -26.46
N THR A 75 11.29 30.39 -25.13
CA THR A 75 10.17 30.69 -24.21
C THR A 75 9.85 32.18 -24.15
N ALA A 76 10.85 33.07 -24.26
CA ALA A 76 10.66 34.51 -24.38
C ALA A 76 9.99 34.93 -25.70
N ALA A 77 10.38 34.31 -26.83
CA ALA A 77 9.80 34.55 -28.13
C ALA A 77 8.33 34.10 -28.20
N LEU A 78 8.02 32.91 -27.66
CA LEU A 78 6.65 32.41 -27.54
C LEU A 78 5.78 33.36 -26.73
N TYR A 79 6.30 33.91 -25.63
CA TYR A 79 5.58 34.91 -24.86
C TYR A 79 5.29 36.16 -25.71
N ALA A 80 6.30 36.77 -26.32
CA ALA A 80 6.12 37.99 -27.13
C ALA A 80 5.09 37.79 -28.26
N GLU A 81 5.00 36.58 -28.79
CA GLU A 81 4.10 36.24 -29.88
C GLU A 81 2.65 35.96 -29.45
N PHE A 82 2.46 35.23 -28.35
CA PHE A 82 1.14 34.74 -27.91
C PHE A 82 0.54 35.53 -26.74
N ALA A 83 1.26 36.48 -26.13
CA ALA A 83 0.74 37.37 -25.08
C ALA A 83 -0.51 38.17 -25.51
N ALA A 84 -0.64 38.47 -26.80
CA ALA A 84 -1.76 39.22 -27.35
C ALA A 84 -2.57 38.44 -28.41
N ARG A 85 -2.28 37.14 -28.60
CA ARG A 85 -2.80 36.35 -29.73
C ARG A 85 -3.08 34.91 -29.32
N ALA A 86 -4.17 34.34 -29.82
CA ALA A 86 -4.47 32.93 -29.61
C ALA A 86 -3.47 32.03 -30.36
N GLY A 87 -2.93 31.04 -29.65
CA GLY A 87 -2.05 30.01 -30.19
C GLY A 87 -2.63 28.61 -30.00
N SER A 88 -2.02 27.65 -30.68
CA SER A 88 -2.25 26.22 -30.46
C SER A 88 -0.94 25.47 -30.63
N TYR A 89 -0.78 24.36 -29.94
CA TYR A 89 0.34 23.45 -30.11
C TYR A 89 -0.11 22.11 -30.68
N ALA A 90 0.82 21.39 -31.30
CA ALA A 90 0.63 20.04 -31.80
C ALA A 90 1.91 19.22 -31.61
N ILE A 91 1.76 17.97 -31.17
CA ILE A 91 2.80 16.96 -31.21
C ILE A 91 2.58 16.14 -32.48
N ARG A 92 3.58 16.17 -33.36
CA ARG A 92 3.57 15.45 -34.64
C ARG A 92 4.55 14.30 -34.61
N GLU A 93 4.13 13.19 -35.20
CA GLU A 93 5.02 12.11 -35.58
C GLU A 93 5.42 12.27 -37.05
N ILE A 94 6.71 12.18 -37.32
CA ILE A 94 7.28 12.27 -38.66
C ILE A 94 7.30 10.86 -39.25
N VAL A 95 6.59 10.65 -40.35
CA VAL A 95 6.52 9.37 -41.06
C VAL A 95 6.94 9.55 -42.53
N THR A 96 7.32 8.46 -43.19
CA THR A 96 7.69 8.50 -44.60
C THR A 96 6.52 8.98 -45.45
N GLY A 97 6.65 10.18 -46.02
CA GLY A 97 5.63 10.79 -46.89
C GLY A 97 4.64 11.74 -46.20
N GLY A 98 4.83 12.08 -44.91
CA GLY A 98 4.00 13.08 -44.24
C GLY A 98 4.19 13.17 -42.73
N GLU A 99 3.25 13.85 -42.06
CA GLU A 99 3.23 14.01 -40.62
C GLU A 99 1.88 13.53 -40.05
N ILE A 100 1.92 12.79 -38.95
CA ILE A 100 0.73 12.32 -38.24
C ILE A 100 0.54 13.18 -36.99
N TRP A 101 -0.66 13.71 -36.79
CA TRP A 101 -1.02 14.42 -35.57
C TRP A 101 -1.28 13.42 -34.43
N ARG A 102 -0.53 13.55 -33.33
CA ARG A 102 -0.67 12.68 -32.15
C ARG A 102 -1.40 13.35 -30.99
N GLY A 103 -1.46 14.68 -31.00
CA GLY A 103 -2.35 15.44 -30.15
C GLY A 103 -1.91 16.91 -30.01
N GLY A 104 -2.72 17.74 -29.37
CA GLY A 104 -2.49 19.17 -29.27
C GLY A 104 -3.73 19.94 -28.81
N ASP A 105 -3.54 21.18 -28.32
CA ASP A 105 -4.63 22.04 -27.86
C ASP A 105 -4.28 23.53 -28.02
N ARG A 106 -5.17 24.43 -27.59
CA ARG A 106 -4.95 25.87 -27.51
C ARG A 106 -3.91 26.22 -26.46
N ILE A 107 -3.19 27.30 -26.70
CA ILE A 107 -2.24 27.89 -25.76
C ILE A 107 -2.94 29.06 -25.06
N ILE A 108 -2.87 29.10 -23.72
CA ILE A 108 -3.32 30.25 -22.93
C ILE A 108 -2.09 30.95 -22.36
N VAL A 109 -1.97 32.27 -22.57
CA VAL A 109 -0.89 33.07 -22.00
C VAL A 109 -1.48 34.05 -21.00
N ALA A 110 -1.01 34.01 -19.74
CA ALA A 110 -1.51 34.86 -18.66
C ALA A 110 -0.37 35.47 -17.82
N PRO A 111 -0.46 36.75 -17.42
CA PRO A 111 0.52 37.35 -16.52
C PRO A 111 0.51 36.63 -15.16
N GLY A 112 1.69 36.22 -14.69
CA GLY A 112 1.88 35.56 -13.40
C GLY A 112 1.99 36.55 -12.24
N THR A 113 1.79 36.07 -11.02
CA THR A 113 1.99 36.87 -9.81
C THR A 113 3.48 37.04 -9.53
N SER A 114 3.96 38.28 -9.49
CA SER A 114 5.39 38.63 -9.38
C SER A 114 6.03 38.06 -8.10
N ASP A 115 7.13 37.32 -8.23
CA ASP A 115 7.92 36.75 -7.11
C ASP A 115 9.11 37.63 -6.70
N GLY A 116 9.09 38.93 -7.00
CA GLY A 116 10.09 39.90 -6.55
C GLY A 116 11.40 39.89 -7.36
N SER A 117 11.43 39.22 -8.51
CA SER A 117 12.45 39.43 -9.53
C SER A 117 12.02 40.56 -10.50
N ASP A 118 12.98 41.35 -11.02
CA ASP A 118 12.71 42.43 -12.00
C ASP A 118 12.18 41.93 -13.37
N VAL A 119 11.93 40.63 -13.49
CA VAL A 119 11.28 40.00 -14.65
C VAL A 119 9.90 39.53 -14.20
N GLN A 120 8.84 40.24 -14.63
CA GLN A 120 7.45 39.82 -14.41
C GLN A 120 7.25 38.40 -14.99
N PRO A 121 6.92 37.37 -14.19
CA PRO A 121 6.68 36.03 -14.69
C PRO A 121 5.39 35.99 -15.51
N VAL A 122 5.37 35.27 -16.62
CA VAL A 122 4.16 35.02 -17.42
C VAL A 122 4.06 33.52 -17.66
N THR A 123 2.88 32.97 -17.38
CA THR A 123 2.52 31.56 -17.52
C THR A 123 1.97 31.30 -18.92
N ILE A 124 2.56 30.34 -19.63
CA ILE A 124 1.97 29.74 -20.84
C ILE A 124 1.40 28.39 -20.44
N ASP A 125 0.09 28.22 -20.55
CA ASP A 125 -0.68 27.02 -20.22
C ASP A 125 -0.96 26.22 -21.51
N LEU A 126 -0.61 24.93 -21.48
CA LEU A 126 -0.88 23.96 -22.52
C LEU A 126 -1.94 22.96 -22.00
N PRO A 127 -3.25 23.30 -22.05
CA PRO A 127 -4.31 22.36 -21.68
C PRO A 127 -4.21 21.07 -22.50
N TYR A 128 -4.55 19.94 -21.89
CA TYR A 128 -4.61 18.65 -22.59
C TYR A 128 -5.76 17.79 -22.09
N ALA A 129 -6.42 17.10 -23.02
CA ALA A 129 -7.72 16.48 -22.80
C ALA A 129 -7.71 15.17 -21.99
N ASP A 130 -6.56 14.54 -21.74
CA ASP A 130 -6.48 13.31 -20.93
C ASP A 130 -5.10 13.18 -20.24
N ALA A 131 -4.87 13.95 -19.17
CA ALA A 131 -3.65 13.83 -18.35
C ALA A 131 -3.94 13.07 -17.04
N LEU A 132 -3.35 11.87 -16.89
CA LEU A 132 -3.09 11.27 -15.57
C LEU A 132 -1.84 11.96 -15.00
N ILE A 133 -2.04 12.98 -14.18
CA ILE A 133 -0.95 13.77 -13.62
C ILE A 133 -0.24 12.97 -12.53
N SER A 134 0.92 12.41 -12.88
CA SER A 134 1.95 11.91 -11.97
C SER A 134 3.28 12.55 -12.39
N PRO A 135 4.17 12.92 -11.45
CA PRO A 135 4.84 14.22 -11.44
C PRO A 135 5.71 14.44 -12.69
N ALA A 136 5.29 15.41 -13.51
CA ALA A 136 5.96 15.98 -14.69
C ALA A 136 6.04 15.13 -15.98
N VAL A 137 5.13 14.19 -16.22
CA VAL A 137 4.99 13.51 -17.52
C VAL A 137 3.60 13.71 -18.10
N VAL A 138 3.52 14.14 -19.37
CA VAL A 138 2.25 14.25 -20.12
C VAL A 138 1.97 12.92 -20.85
N MET A 139 0.84 12.28 -20.53
CA MET A 139 0.39 11.07 -21.22
C MET A 139 -0.52 11.44 -22.39
N ILE A 140 -0.24 10.92 -23.59
CA ILE A 140 -1.05 11.14 -24.80
C ILE A 140 -1.77 9.85 -25.14
N LYS A 141 -3.10 9.82 -24.93
CA LYS A 141 -3.94 8.65 -25.22
C LYS A 141 -4.33 8.60 -26.70
N GLU A 142 -4.04 7.49 -27.38
CA GLU A 142 -4.52 7.29 -28.75
C GLU A 142 -6.03 6.99 -28.77
N THR A 143 -6.82 7.82 -29.47
CA THR A 143 -8.23 7.55 -29.78
C THR A 143 -8.39 7.18 -31.26
N GLY A 144 -8.15 5.92 -31.61
CA GLY A 144 -8.22 5.41 -32.99
C GLY A 144 -7.38 4.14 -33.16
N ALA A 145 -7.68 3.32 -34.18
CA ALA A 145 -7.29 1.91 -34.28
C ALA A 145 -5.83 1.54 -33.93
N ARG A 146 -5.75 0.36 -33.27
CA ARG A 146 -4.60 -0.37 -32.69
C ARG A 146 -3.29 -0.32 -33.49
N GLY A 147 -2.19 0.01 -32.82
CA GLY A 147 -0.82 -0.24 -33.31
C GLY A 147 -0.50 -1.75 -33.36
N LEU A 148 0.24 -2.17 -34.39
CA LEU A 148 0.54 -3.58 -34.69
C LEU A 148 1.07 -4.33 -33.44
N SER A 149 0.44 -5.45 -33.13
CA SER A 149 0.86 -6.38 -32.07
C SER A 149 2.24 -6.98 -32.35
N ALA A 150 2.91 -7.52 -31.32
CA ALA A 150 4.19 -8.21 -31.49
C ALA A 150 4.13 -9.35 -32.53
N ALA A 151 2.97 -9.98 -32.70
CA ALA A 151 2.73 -10.99 -33.74
C ALA A 151 2.56 -10.38 -35.15
N GLU A 152 1.98 -9.17 -35.26
CA GLU A 152 1.88 -8.42 -36.51
C GLU A 152 3.20 -7.73 -36.89
N GLN A 153 4.06 -7.42 -35.91
CA GLN A 153 5.44 -6.96 -36.14
C GLN A 153 6.36 -8.12 -36.56
N PHE A 154 6.11 -9.34 -36.06
CA PHE A 154 6.79 -10.54 -36.57
C PHE A 154 6.30 -10.96 -37.96
N ALA A 155 5.03 -10.74 -38.30
CA ALA A 155 4.50 -11.03 -39.63
C ALA A 155 4.96 -10.04 -40.72
N ILE A 156 5.50 -8.87 -40.34
CA ILE A 156 6.16 -7.92 -41.25
C ILE A 156 7.68 -8.20 -41.32
N GLY A 157 8.24 -8.87 -40.32
CA GLY A 157 9.61 -9.39 -40.30
C GLY A 157 9.71 -10.83 -40.81
N GLY A 158 9.37 -11.05 -42.09
CA GLY A 158 9.81 -12.26 -42.80
C GLY A 158 11.32 -12.19 -43.01
N ILE A 159 12.05 -13.10 -42.36
CA ILE A 159 13.50 -13.27 -42.51
C ILE A 159 13.76 -14.12 -43.78
N ASP A 160 14.47 -13.57 -44.77
CA ASP A 160 15.73 -14.10 -45.35
C ASP A 160 16.07 -13.50 -46.73
N GLU A 161 17.38 -13.49 -47.00
CA GLU A 161 18.12 -13.25 -48.26
C GLU A 161 17.29 -12.90 -49.52
N GLY A 162 17.38 -11.64 -49.99
CA GLY A 162 16.89 -11.26 -51.32
C GLY A 162 16.29 -9.85 -51.50
N ASP A 163 16.36 -8.94 -50.52
CA ASP A 163 15.75 -7.61 -50.61
C ASP A 163 16.40 -6.70 -51.69
N PRO A 164 15.65 -6.18 -52.67
CA PRO A 164 16.12 -5.23 -53.70
C PRO A 164 16.71 -3.92 -53.15
N LEU A 165 16.54 -3.57 -51.87
CA LEU A 165 17.17 -2.40 -51.26
C LEU A 165 18.66 -2.63 -50.90
N THR A 166 19.06 -3.87 -50.58
CA THR A 166 20.47 -4.22 -50.36
C THR A 166 21.24 -4.27 -51.69
N ASN A 167 20.58 -4.63 -52.79
CA ASN A 167 21.14 -4.54 -54.15
C ASN A 167 21.11 -3.10 -54.71
N ALA A 168 20.26 -2.21 -54.19
CA ALA A 168 20.24 -0.80 -54.58
C ALA A 168 21.36 0.04 -53.92
N MET A 169 21.92 -0.40 -52.79
CA MET A 169 23.10 0.24 -52.18
C MET A 169 24.44 -0.19 -52.82
N PHE A 170 24.49 -1.31 -53.55
CA PHE A 170 25.61 -1.62 -54.46
C PHE A 170 25.42 -1.05 -55.88
N ALA A 171 24.19 -0.64 -56.24
CA ALA A 171 23.89 0.04 -57.50
C ALA A 171 24.11 1.58 -57.46
N ALA A 172 24.50 2.15 -56.31
CA ALA A 172 24.95 3.53 -56.17
C ALA A 172 26.46 3.64 -55.87
N LEU A 173 27.22 2.66 -56.34
CA LEU A 173 28.58 2.86 -56.86
C LEU A 173 28.56 2.44 -58.34
N GLY A 174 27.66 3.07 -59.10
CA GLY A 174 27.45 2.85 -60.53
C GLY A 174 27.83 4.08 -61.35
N ASP A 175 28.52 3.80 -62.45
CA ASP A 175 28.56 4.54 -63.72
C ASP A 175 29.48 5.76 -63.85
N GLY A 176 30.76 5.45 -64.10
CA GLY A 176 31.75 6.39 -64.63
C GLY A 176 32.68 5.77 -65.67
N ILE A 177 32.25 4.76 -66.44
CA ILE A 177 32.97 4.33 -67.65
C ILE A 177 31.99 4.19 -68.81
N ARG A 178 31.76 5.31 -69.51
CA ARG A 178 31.71 5.43 -70.99
C ARG A 178 31.05 6.75 -71.40
N ALA A 179 31.81 7.84 -71.33
CA ALA A 179 31.54 9.03 -72.16
C ALA A 179 32.78 9.91 -72.39
N GLU A 180 33.96 9.27 -72.40
CA GLU A 180 35.04 9.57 -73.36
C GLU A 180 35.24 8.25 -74.15
N VAL A 181 34.30 7.77 -74.96
CA VAL A 181 33.99 8.26 -76.30
C VAL A 181 35.06 9.23 -76.82
N GLN A 182 36.01 8.62 -77.51
CA GLN A 182 36.26 8.99 -78.90
C GLN A 182 37.01 10.31 -79.11
N ASP A 183 38.29 10.33 -78.77
CA ASP A 183 39.24 11.25 -79.44
C ASP A 183 40.69 10.73 -79.53
N ILE A 184 40.97 9.45 -79.28
CA ILE A 184 42.28 8.87 -79.61
C ILE A 184 42.11 7.50 -80.26
N ALA A 185 41.33 7.51 -81.36
CA ALA A 185 41.52 6.57 -82.46
C ALA A 185 42.50 7.12 -83.52
N ASP A 186 43.07 8.32 -83.35
CA ASP A 186 43.84 8.98 -84.40
C ASP A 186 45.30 9.24 -84.01
N ALA A 187 46.14 8.20 -84.10
CA ALA A 187 47.57 8.24 -84.46
C ALA A 187 48.15 6.82 -84.23
N ALA A 188 48.03 5.87 -85.15
CA ALA A 188 48.88 5.77 -86.34
C ALA A 188 50.35 6.16 -86.05
N GLY A 189 51.24 5.16 -85.97
CA GLY A 189 52.67 5.45 -86.09
C GLY A 189 53.60 4.40 -85.53
N GLN A 190 54.03 3.50 -86.42
CA GLN A 190 55.37 2.90 -86.44
C GLN A 190 55.79 1.99 -85.25
N SER A 191 55.99 0.70 -85.50
CA SER A 191 57.21 0.12 -86.14
C SER A 191 58.35 0.04 -85.11
N GLU A 192 58.68 -1.18 -84.64
CA GLU A 192 59.68 -2.07 -85.26
C GLU A 192 61.09 -1.76 -84.71
N THR A 193 61.94 -2.79 -84.62
CA THR A 193 63.41 -2.71 -84.48
C THR A 193 63.95 -2.24 -83.09
N ASN A 194 64.58 -3.08 -82.27
CA ASN A 194 65.81 -3.87 -82.52
C ASN A 194 65.91 -5.04 -81.49
N ALA A 195 66.02 -6.34 -81.82
CA ALA A 195 66.88 -7.09 -82.76
C ALA A 195 68.26 -7.49 -82.19
N GLY A 196 68.65 -8.77 -82.36
CA GLY A 196 70.02 -9.29 -82.23
C GLY A 196 70.27 -10.14 -80.97
N GLU A 197 69.80 -11.36 -80.84
CA GLU A 197 70.23 -12.52 -81.65
C GLU A 197 71.77 -12.66 -81.74
N TYR A 198 72.25 -13.82 -81.29
CA TYR A 198 73.46 -14.46 -81.79
C TYR A 198 74.75 -13.62 -81.81
N ARG A 199 75.40 -13.51 -80.64
CA ARG A 199 76.87 -13.46 -80.70
C ARG A 199 77.60 -14.67 -80.15
N ASP A 200 77.41 -15.13 -78.92
CA ASP A 200 78.48 -15.99 -78.41
C ASP A 200 77.92 -17.18 -77.61
N GLN A 201 77.48 -18.33 -78.14
CA GLN A 201 77.93 -19.16 -79.29
C GLN A 201 79.46 -19.30 -79.50
N ALA A 202 80.26 -18.76 -78.58
CA ALA A 202 81.70 -18.98 -78.51
C ALA A 202 82.13 -19.89 -77.34
N GLN A 203 81.19 -20.53 -76.64
CA GLN A 203 81.52 -21.57 -75.67
C GLN A 203 81.06 -22.98 -76.07
N ALA A 204 80.41 -23.13 -77.22
CA ALA A 204 80.06 -24.40 -77.87
C ALA A 204 81.27 -25.21 -78.40
N ALA A 205 82.51 -24.83 -78.03
CA ALA A 205 83.72 -25.59 -78.31
C ALA A 205 84.32 -26.27 -77.07
N ARG A 206 83.70 -26.11 -75.88
CA ARG A 206 84.13 -26.80 -74.64
C ARG A 206 83.22 -27.94 -74.20
N ASP A 207 82.11 -28.17 -74.89
CA ASP A 207 81.10 -29.19 -74.59
C ASP A 207 81.42 -30.61 -75.12
N ILE A 208 82.67 -31.10 -75.12
CA ILE A 208 82.97 -32.44 -75.69
C ILE A 208 83.63 -33.44 -74.71
N ALA A 209 84.07 -33.03 -73.51
CA ALA A 209 84.92 -33.91 -72.69
C ALA A 209 84.37 -34.40 -71.34
N ASN A 210 83.28 -33.86 -70.78
CA ASN A 210 82.91 -34.15 -69.38
C ASN A 210 81.47 -34.67 -69.14
N GLU A 211 80.76 -35.13 -70.19
CA GLU A 211 79.32 -35.44 -70.13
C GLU A 211 78.89 -36.79 -69.49
N ASP A 212 79.77 -37.62 -68.92
CA ASP A 212 79.38 -39.00 -68.51
C ASP A 212 79.27 -39.27 -66.97
N ALA A 213 79.22 -38.23 -66.12
CA ALA A 213 79.19 -38.43 -64.65
C ALA A 213 78.06 -37.72 -63.86
N GLU A 214 77.20 -36.89 -64.47
CA GLU A 214 76.16 -36.12 -63.74
C GLU A 214 74.69 -36.53 -64.02
N ALA A 215 74.43 -37.50 -64.88
CA ALA A 215 73.07 -37.87 -65.32
C ALA A 215 72.24 -38.73 -64.34
N THR A 216 72.74 -39.12 -63.15
CA THR A 216 71.99 -40.01 -62.20
C THR A 216 71.47 -39.30 -60.94
N GLY A 217 71.71 -37.98 -60.78
CA GLY A 217 71.29 -37.21 -59.60
C GLY A 217 69.97 -36.44 -59.73
N ALA A 218 69.64 -35.95 -60.94
CA ALA A 218 68.51 -35.04 -61.14
C ALA A 218 67.13 -35.75 -61.12
N ASP A 219 67.01 -36.97 -61.67
CA ASP A 219 65.74 -37.72 -61.68
C ASP A 219 65.26 -38.15 -60.28
N ARG A 220 66.16 -38.33 -59.31
CA ARG A 220 65.77 -38.62 -57.91
C ARG A 220 65.18 -37.42 -57.18
N ALA A 221 65.55 -36.19 -57.57
CA ALA A 221 65.04 -34.98 -56.93
C ALA A 221 63.63 -34.61 -57.43
N ALA A 222 63.33 -34.82 -58.72
CA ALA A 222 62.00 -34.61 -59.28
C ALA A 222 60.96 -35.60 -58.72
N VAL A 223 61.30 -36.90 -58.64
CA VAL A 223 60.40 -37.93 -58.06
C VAL A 223 60.16 -37.71 -56.56
N ALA A 224 61.12 -37.13 -55.83
CA ALA A 224 60.95 -36.78 -54.42
C ALA A 224 59.99 -35.59 -54.22
N GLY A 225 60.03 -34.59 -55.11
CA GLY A 225 59.10 -33.45 -55.10
C GLY A 225 57.66 -33.85 -55.46
N ASP A 226 57.49 -34.71 -56.46
CA ASP A 226 56.17 -35.22 -56.85
C ASP A 226 55.57 -36.12 -55.74
N LYS A 227 56.40 -36.94 -55.08
CA LYS A 227 55.98 -37.75 -53.93
C LYS A 227 55.50 -36.89 -52.75
N GLN A 228 56.17 -35.77 -52.47
CA GLN A 228 55.76 -34.86 -51.41
C GLN A 228 54.42 -34.17 -51.75
N THR A 229 54.22 -33.80 -53.01
CA THR A 229 52.96 -33.19 -53.48
C THR A 229 51.79 -34.17 -53.39
N VAL A 230 52.01 -35.45 -53.73
CA VAL A 230 50.98 -36.51 -53.61
C VAL A 230 50.63 -36.80 -52.15
N LEU A 231 51.61 -36.78 -51.24
CA LEU A 231 51.37 -36.97 -49.80
C LEU A 231 50.51 -35.84 -49.22
N THR A 232 50.80 -34.58 -49.56
CA THR A 232 49.96 -33.45 -49.15
C THR A 232 48.54 -33.55 -49.74
N ALA A 233 48.40 -33.95 -51.00
CA ALA A 233 47.08 -34.20 -51.58
C ALA A 233 46.31 -35.36 -50.91
N GLN A 234 47.02 -36.39 -50.41
CA GLN A 234 46.41 -37.48 -49.62
C GLN A 234 45.93 -37.00 -48.24
N GLU A 235 46.67 -36.12 -47.58
CA GLU A 235 46.28 -35.50 -46.31
C GLU A 235 45.03 -34.61 -46.48
N ASP A 236 44.99 -33.79 -47.54
CA ASP A 236 43.81 -32.97 -47.86
C ASP A 236 42.55 -33.81 -48.15
N VAL A 237 42.71 -34.94 -48.87
CA VAL A 237 41.60 -35.87 -49.13
C VAL A 237 41.13 -36.55 -47.85
N ALA A 238 42.04 -36.92 -46.95
CA ALA A 238 41.68 -37.48 -45.65
C ALA A 238 40.92 -36.45 -44.78
N GLY A 239 41.35 -35.19 -44.78
CA GLY A 239 40.64 -34.09 -44.10
C GLY A 239 39.22 -33.90 -44.64
N ARG A 240 39.06 -33.83 -45.97
CA ARG A 240 37.73 -33.74 -46.61
C ARG A 240 36.84 -34.95 -46.31
N GLN A 241 37.41 -36.14 -46.17
CA GLN A 241 36.65 -37.33 -45.80
C GLN A 241 36.13 -37.26 -44.36
N ALA A 242 36.90 -36.68 -43.43
CA ALA A 242 36.45 -36.44 -42.06
C ALA A 242 35.32 -35.39 -42.00
N ASP A 243 35.47 -34.28 -42.72
CA ASP A 243 34.42 -33.24 -42.81
C ASP A 243 33.10 -33.79 -43.40
N ILE A 244 33.17 -34.72 -44.35
CA ILE A 244 31.99 -35.38 -44.92
C ILE A 244 31.28 -36.25 -43.88
N VAL A 245 32.02 -36.94 -43.02
CA VAL A 245 31.44 -37.76 -41.95
C VAL A 245 30.76 -36.88 -40.90
N GLU A 246 31.39 -35.79 -40.48
CA GLU A 246 30.79 -34.83 -39.53
C GLU A 246 29.50 -34.23 -40.09
N ARG A 247 29.48 -33.86 -41.39
CA ARG A 247 28.26 -33.39 -42.05
C ARG A 247 27.16 -34.45 -42.14
N GLN A 248 27.52 -35.73 -42.23
CA GLN A 248 26.53 -36.82 -42.22
C GLN A 248 25.87 -36.95 -40.83
N ASP A 249 26.64 -36.80 -39.75
CA ASP A 249 26.12 -36.79 -38.38
C ASP A 249 25.23 -35.57 -38.10
N ASP A 250 25.63 -34.39 -38.60
CA ASP A 250 24.80 -33.18 -38.53
C ASP A 250 23.47 -33.34 -39.28
N VAL A 251 23.50 -33.95 -40.47
CA VAL A 251 22.28 -34.23 -41.24
C VAL A 251 21.38 -35.21 -40.49
N ALA A 252 21.94 -36.28 -39.90
CA ALA A 252 21.16 -37.22 -39.09
C ALA A 252 20.49 -36.53 -37.88
N THR A 253 21.22 -35.66 -37.19
CA THR A 253 20.72 -34.87 -36.06
C THR A 253 19.57 -33.95 -36.49
N ARG A 254 19.73 -33.25 -37.63
CA ARG A 254 18.67 -32.39 -38.17
C ARG A 254 17.43 -33.18 -38.55
N GLN A 255 17.60 -34.41 -39.04
CA GLN A 255 16.50 -35.28 -39.43
C GLN A 255 15.69 -35.73 -38.20
N GLN A 256 16.35 -36.01 -37.07
CA GLN A 256 15.69 -36.27 -35.80
C GLN A 256 14.94 -35.04 -35.29
N ASN A 257 15.57 -33.86 -35.30
CA ASN A 257 14.93 -32.62 -34.87
C ASN A 257 13.67 -32.28 -35.69
N VAL A 258 13.67 -32.62 -36.99
CA VAL A 258 12.48 -32.45 -37.85
C VAL A 258 11.37 -33.42 -37.45
N ALA A 259 11.70 -34.68 -37.13
CA ALA A 259 10.71 -35.65 -36.66
C ALA A 259 10.09 -35.23 -35.32
N ASP A 260 10.90 -34.75 -34.37
CA ASP A 260 10.42 -34.28 -33.07
C ASP A 260 9.50 -33.06 -33.23
N ARG A 261 9.88 -32.11 -34.09
CA ARG A 261 9.03 -30.96 -34.43
C ARG A 261 7.71 -31.37 -35.08
N GLN A 262 7.69 -32.42 -35.89
CA GLN A 262 6.45 -32.94 -36.47
C GLN A 262 5.53 -33.54 -35.38
N ALA A 263 6.08 -34.21 -34.37
CA ALA A 263 5.31 -34.69 -33.23
C ALA A 263 4.71 -33.53 -32.41
N ASP A 264 5.51 -32.50 -32.10
CA ASP A 264 5.07 -31.31 -31.36
C ASP A 264 3.94 -30.56 -32.10
N VAL A 265 4.02 -30.48 -33.43
CA VAL A 265 2.97 -29.86 -34.25
C VAL A 265 1.66 -30.65 -34.18
N MET A 266 1.73 -31.99 -34.15
CA MET A 266 0.53 -32.83 -34.00
C MET A 266 -0.11 -32.68 -32.62
N GLU A 267 0.69 -32.60 -31.55
CA GLU A 267 0.18 -32.37 -30.19
C GLU A 267 -0.51 -31.00 -30.08
N ARG A 268 0.12 -29.95 -30.60
CA ARG A 268 -0.48 -28.60 -30.64
C ARG A 268 -1.77 -28.55 -31.44
N GLN A 269 -1.90 -29.35 -32.51
CA GLN A 269 -3.13 -29.42 -33.27
C GLN A 269 -4.28 -30.06 -32.47
N SER A 270 -3.96 -31.01 -31.58
CA SER A 270 -4.91 -31.56 -30.61
C SER A 270 -5.32 -30.50 -29.60
N ASP A 271 -4.35 -29.81 -28.98
CA ASP A 271 -4.61 -28.76 -27.99
C ASP A 271 -5.48 -27.62 -28.55
N VAL A 272 -5.27 -27.24 -29.81
CA VAL A 272 -6.09 -26.22 -30.49
C VAL A 272 -7.53 -26.72 -30.66
N SER A 273 -7.73 -28.00 -30.96
CA SER A 273 -9.06 -28.59 -31.10
C SER A 273 -9.80 -28.64 -29.76
N ASP A 274 -9.11 -28.99 -28.67
CA ASP A 274 -9.69 -29.00 -27.32
C ASP A 274 -10.04 -27.59 -26.86
N ARG A 275 -9.17 -26.61 -27.08
CA ARG A 275 -9.45 -25.20 -26.78
C ARG A 275 -10.63 -24.66 -27.58
N GLN A 276 -10.83 -25.13 -28.81
CA GLN A 276 -11.99 -24.74 -29.61
C GLN A 276 -13.30 -25.27 -28.99
N ALA A 277 -13.29 -26.47 -28.42
CA ALA A 277 -14.42 -27.02 -27.68
C ALA A 277 -14.72 -26.23 -26.40
N ASP A 278 -13.68 -25.90 -25.61
CA ASP A 278 -13.81 -25.07 -24.40
C ASP A 278 -14.39 -23.67 -24.70
N ILE A 279 -13.99 -23.06 -25.85
CA ILE A 279 -14.52 -21.76 -26.27
C ILE A 279 -16.02 -21.85 -26.56
N ILE A 280 -16.48 -22.94 -27.18
CA ILE A 280 -17.90 -23.16 -27.47
C ILE A 280 -18.69 -23.31 -26.17
N GLU A 281 -18.21 -24.13 -25.22
CA GLU A 281 -18.86 -24.29 -23.91
C GLU A 281 -18.96 -22.95 -23.15
N ARG A 282 -17.89 -22.14 -23.19
CA ARG A 282 -17.91 -20.80 -22.59
C ARG A 282 -18.87 -19.84 -23.28
N GLN A 283 -19.12 -19.99 -24.59
CA GLN A 283 -20.11 -19.19 -25.30
C GLN A 283 -21.55 -19.53 -24.87
N ASP A 284 -21.83 -20.81 -24.61
CA ASP A 284 -23.10 -21.26 -24.06
C ASP A 284 -23.29 -20.73 -22.63
N ASP A 285 -22.28 -20.83 -21.77
CA ASP A 285 -22.28 -20.26 -20.42
C ASP A 285 -22.54 -18.75 -20.39
N VAL A 286 -21.93 -18.00 -21.32
CA VAL A 286 -22.16 -16.55 -21.43
C VAL A 286 -23.60 -16.25 -21.82
N THR A 287 -24.16 -17.04 -22.75
CA THR A 287 -25.55 -16.90 -23.18
C THR A 287 -26.53 -17.15 -22.02
N ASP A 288 -26.30 -18.19 -21.24
CA ASP A 288 -27.11 -18.52 -20.06
C ASP A 288 -27.02 -17.44 -18.98
N ARG A 289 -25.81 -16.91 -18.73
CA ARG A 289 -25.62 -15.77 -17.81
C ARG A 289 -26.34 -14.52 -18.30
N GLN A 290 -26.36 -14.27 -19.61
CA GLN A 290 -27.10 -13.15 -20.18
C GLN A 290 -28.61 -13.29 -19.93
N ALA A 291 -29.16 -14.49 -20.09
CA ALA A 291 -30.57 -14.76 -19.77
C ALA A 291 -30.88 -14.60 -18.28
N ALA A 292 -29.96 -15.03 -17.40
CA ALA A 292 -30.09 -14.83 -15.95
C ALA A 292 -30.06 -13.34 -15.57
N VAL A 293 -29.19 -12.53 -16.18
CA VAL A 293 -29.12 -11.08 -15.97
C VAL A 293 -30.42 -10.40 -16.38
N VAL A 294 -31.00 -10.76 -17.52
CA VAL A 294 -32.31 -10.23 -17.95
C VAL A 294 -33.41 -10.58 -16.93
N THR A 295 -33.38 -11.78 -16.36
CA THR A 295 -34.33 -12.19 -15.30
C THR A 295 -34.15 -11.35 -14.05
N MET A 296 -32.90 -11.16 -13.60
CA MET A 296 -32.60 -10.32 -12.43
C MET A 296 -33.00 -8.85 -12.63
N GLN A 297 -32.86 -8.31 -13.84
CA GLN A 297 -33.35 -6.97 -14.17
C GLN A 297 -34.87 -6.86 -14.01
N GLY A 298 -35.61 -7.91 -14.41
CA GLY A 298 -37.06 -8.02 -14.17
C GLY A 298 -37.41 -8.02 -12.68
N ASP A 299 -36.70 -8.80 -11.87
CA ASP A 299 -36.92 -8.87 -10.42
C ASP A 299 -36.60 -7.53 -9.72
N VAL A 300 -35.55 -6.83 -10.17
CA VAL A 300 -35.21 -5.50 -9.65
C VAL A 300 -36.31 -4.49 -9.97
N ALA A 301 -36.86 -4.52 -11.19
CA ALA A 301 -37.98 -3.65 -11.57
C ALA A 301 -39.23 -3.91 -10.71
N LEU A 302 -39.53 -5.18 -10.42
CA LEU A 302 -40.62 -5.55 -9.52
C LEU A 302 -40.38 -5.05 -8.10
N ARG A 303 -39.16 -5.22 -7.56
CA ARG A 303 -38.80 -4.71 -6.23
C ARG A 303 -38.87 -3.19 -6.14
N GLN A 304 -38.51 -2.47 -7.20
CA GLN A 304 -38.67 -1.01 -7.25
C GLN A 304 -40.14 -0.59 -7.19
N ALA A 305 -41.04 -1.28 -7.92
CA ALA A 305 -42.48 -1.03 -7.84
C ALA A 305 -43.04 -1.30 -6.42
N ASP A 306 -42.55 -2.35 -5.77
CA ASP A 306 -42.87 -2.71 -4.40
C ASP A 306 -42.42 -1.65 -3.38
N VAL A 307 -41.23 -1.08 -3.56
CA VAL A 307 -40.71 0.00 -2.71
C VAL A 307 -41.53 1.27 -2.88
N ILE A 308 -41.91 1.63 -4.10
CA ILE A 308 -42.78 2.79 -4.38
C ILE A 308 -44.13 2.61 -3.68
N THR A 309 -44.71 1.40 -3.75
CA THR A 309 -45.97 1.08 -3.07
C THR A 309 -45.84 1.23 -1.56
N ARG A 310 -44.77 0.67 -0.96
CA ARG A 310 -44.50 0.81 0.48
C ARG A 310 -44.26 2.26 0.90
N GLN A 311 -43.61 3.07 0.06
CA GLN A 311 -43.44 4.51 0.31
C GLN A 311 -44.80 5.24 0.34
N SER A 312 -45.71 4.90 -0.58
CA SER A 312 -47.09 5.42 -0.56
C SER A 312 -47.83 5.01 0.71
N ASP A 313 -47.70 3.75 1.16
CA ASP A 313 -48.33 3.28 2.39
C ASP A 313 -47.78 3.98 3.64
N VAL A 314 -46.46 4.21 3.69
CA VAL A 314 -45.81 4.95 4.78
C VAL A 314 -46.29 6.40 4.80
N ALA A 315 -46.36 7.06 3.65
CA ALA A 315 -46.89 8.42 3.54
C ALA A 315 -48.35 8.49 4.02
N GLY A 316 -49.18 7.50 3.66
CA GLY A 316 -50.55 7.37 4.14
C GLY A 316 -50.62 7.21 5.67
N LYS A 317 -49.80 6.33 6.25
CA LYS A 317 -49.73 6.15 7.71
C LYS A 317 -49.24 7.40 8.44
N GLN A 318 -48.27 8.13 7.87
CA GLN A 318 -47.80 9.41 8.43
C GLN A 318 -48.91 10.46 8.44
N ALA A 319 -49.73 10.54 7.38
CA ALA A 319 -50.89 11.43 7.33
C ALA A 319 -51.93 11.09 8.41
N THR A 320 -52.21 9.79 8.62
CA THR A 320 -53.11 9.34 9.69
C THR A 320 -52.58 9.71 11.08
N VAL A 321 -51.29 9.48 11.35
CA VAL A 321 -50.66 9.84 12.63
C VAL A 321 -50.67 11.36 12.85
N ALA A 322 -50.47 12.15 11.80
CA ALA A 322 -50.56 13.61 11.89
C ALA A 322 -51.99 14.07 12.21
N ALA A 323 -53.00 13.43 11.61
CA ALA A 323 -54.41 13.68 11.93
C ALA A 323 -54.75 13.31 13.38
N ASP A 324 -54.31 12.15 13.87
CA ASP A 324 -54.53 11.73 15.26
C ASP A 324 -53.86 12.66 16.28
N LYS A 325 -52.64 13.15 15.96
CA LYS A 325 -51.97 14.19 16.76
C LYS A 325 -52.76 15.50 16.78
N GLY A 326 -53.29 15.92 15.63
CA GLY A 326 -54.13 17.12 15.52
C GLY A 326 -55.43 17.01 16.33
N ILE A 327 -56.09 15.85 16.29
CA ILE A 327 -57.29 15.56 17.10
C ILE A 327 -56.96 15.58 18.60
N THR A 328 -55.86 14.95 19.00
CA THR A 328 -55.41 14.91 20.40
C THR A 328 -55.01 16.30 20.93
N GLN A 329 -54.40 17.13 20.08
CA GLN A 329 -54.11 18.53 20.42
C GLN A 329 -55.40 19.35 20.55
N GLY A 330 -56.36 19.18 19.62
CA GLY A 330 -57.67 19.82 19.70
C GLY A 330 -58.44 19.48 20.97
N TYR A 331 -58.42 18.22 21.41
CA TYR A 331 -59.01 17.83 22.69
C TYR A 331 -58.29 18.44 23.89
N ARG A 332 -56.95 18.57 23.85
CA ARG A 332 -56.17 19.23 24.91
C ARG A 332 -56.43 20.74 24.97
N ASP A 333 -56.49 21.41 23.83
CA ASP A 333 -56.75 22.85 23.75
C ASP A 333 -58.18 23.16 24.21
N GLN A 334 -59.14 22.31 23.87
CA GLN A 334 -60.53 22.42 24.32
C GLN A 334 -60.65 22.19 25.84
N ALA A 335 -59.93 21.20 26.39
CA ALA A 335 -59.88 20.96 27.83
C ALA A 335 -59.20 22.11 28.60
N ALA A 336 -58.12 22.68 28.07
CA ALA A 336 -57.43 23.85 28.62
C ALA A 336 -58.33 25.10 28.60
N GLY A 337 -59.07 25.32 27.50
CA GLY A 337 -60.04 26.40 27.39
C GLY A 337 -61.21 26.29 28.38
N TYR A 338 -61.72 25.08 28.65
CA TYR A 338 -62.75 24.88 29.67
C TYR A 338 -62.21 25.06 31.10
N ALA A 339 -60.97 24.66 31.36
CA ALA A 339 -60.33 24.82 32.67
C ALA A 339 -60.02 26.29 33.01
N SER A 340 -59.50 27.08 32.06
CA SER A 340 -59.19 28.51 32.27
C SER A 340 -60.45 29.33 32.53
N ASN A 341 -61.52 29.11 31.75
CA ASN A 341 -62.78 29.85 31.88
C ASN A 341 -63.50 29.58 33.21
N ALA A 342 -63.38 28.37 33.76
CA ALA A 342 -63.96 28.02 35.06
C ALA A 342 -63.16 28.60 36.23
N TYR A 343 -61.82 28.69 36.10
CA TYR A 343 -60.93 29.19 37.15
C TYR A 343 -60.98 30.72 37.28
N ASP A 344 -60.97 31.45 36.16
CA ASP A 344 -61.04 32.92 36.15
C ASP A 344 -62.39 33.45 36.67
N ALA A 345 -63.48 32.74 36.35
CA ALA A 345 -64.82 33.07 36.84
C ALA A 345 -64.97 32.85 38.36
N TYR A 346 -64.31 31.84 38.93
CA TYR A 346 -64.37 31.53 40.36
C TYR A 346 -63.47 32.45 41.19
N ALA A 347 -62.28 32.78 40.69
CA ALA A 347 -61.34 33.70 41.33
C ALA A 347 -61.86 35.15 41.35
N ALA A 348 -62.48 35.62 40.27
CA ALA A 348 -63.09 36.95 40.20
C ALA A 348 -64.25 37.13 41.20
N VAL A 349 -65.03 36.09 41.44
CA VAL A 349 -66.12 36.07 42.44
C VAL A 349 -65.58 36.10 43.87
N LEU A 350 -64.51 35.36 44.16
CA LEU A 350 -63.89 35.34 45.50
C LEU A 350 -63.19 36.66 45.87
N LEU A 351 -62.55 37.31 44.90
CA LEU A 351 -61.84 38.58 45.11
C LEU A 351 -62.79 39.78 45.26
N SER A 352 -63.97 39.73 44.65
CA SER A 352 -64.98 40.80 44.70
C SER A 352 -66.02 40.64 45.81
N ALA A 353 -66.13 39.45 46.42
CA ALA A 353 -67.06 39.19 47.50
C ALA A 353 -66.66 39.92 48.80
N ASN A 354 -67.59 40.73 49.32
CA ASN A 354 -67.42 41.39 50.61
C ASN A 354 -67.41 40.38 51.76
N ARG A 355 -66.65 40.69 52.81
CA ARG A 355 -66.39 39.79 53.96
C ARG A 355 -67.20 40.24 55.17
N TYR A 356 -67.85 39.29 55.82
CA TYR A 356 -68.74 39.53 56.95
C TYR A 356 -68.46 38.54 58.09
N PRO A 357 -68.74 38.92 59.35
CA PRO A 357 -68.45 38.08 60.51
C PRO A 357 -69.42 36.90 60.67
N ASP A 358 -70.63 37.00 60.12
CA ASP A 358 -71.64 35.94 60.14
C ASP A 358 -72.54 35.99 58.91
N TYR A 359 -73.26 34.88 58.67
CA TYR A 359 -74.16 34.75 57.52
C TYR A 359 -75.29 35.79 57.53
N ALA A 360 -75.88 36.09 58.68
CA ALA A 360 -77.01 37.01 58.78
C ALA A 360 -76.60 38.42 58.34
N THR A 361 -75.42 38.87 58.75
CA THR A 361 -74.84 40.16 58.40
C THR A 361 -74.53 40.23 56.91
N GLY A 362 -73.89 39.19 56.34
CA GLY A 362 -73.59 39.16 54.91
C GLY A 362 -74.83 39.05 54.03
N PHE A 363 -75.85 38.30 54.47
CA PHE A 363 -77.12 38.16 53.77
C PHE A 363 -77.90 39.48 53.74
N ALA A 364 -77.95 40.21 54.87
CA ALA A 364 -78.63 41.50 54.92
C ALA A 364 -77.90 42.58 54.11
N ALA A 365 -76.57 42.51 54.02
CA ALA A 365 -75.74 43.51 53.34
C ALA A 365 -75.56 43.25 51.83
N THR A 366 -76.03 42.12 51.30
CA THR A 366 -75.94 41.78 49.87
C THR A 366 -77.31 41.57 49.26
N THR A 367 -77.45 41.85 47.97
CA THR A 367 -78.72 41.69 47.23
C THR A 367 -78.79 40.33 46.52
N SER A 368 -80.00 39.89 46.16
CA SER A 368 -80.23 38.62 45.47
C SER A 368 -79.32 38.47 44.23
N GLY A 369 -78.58 37.38 44.19
CA GLY A 369 -77.60 37.06 43.15
C GLY A 369 -76.15 37.40 43.50
N GLN A 370 -75.89 38.25 44.49
CA GLN A 370 -74.53 38.62 44.93
C GLN A 370 -73.90 37.56 45.84
N TYR A 371 -72.58 37.43 45.73
CA TYR A 371 -71.76 36.55 46.56
C TYR A 371 -71.17 37.30 47.76
N PHE A 372 -71.07 36.63 48.91
CA PHE A 372 -70.40 37.17 50.09
C PHE A 372 -69.69 36.06 50.88
N LEU A 373 -68.61 36.44 51.57
CA LEU A 373 -67.82 35.55 52.40
C LEU A 373 -68.13 35.78 53.87
N VAL A 374 -68.36 34.69 54.60
CA VAL A 374 -68.42 34.69 56.06
C VAL A 374 -67.08 34.20 56.59
N ILE A 375 -66.39 35.04 57.36
CA ILE A 375 -65.12 34.70 57.99
C ILE A 375 -65.40 34.19 59.40
N ALA A 376 -65.26 32.89 59.61
CA ALA A 376 -65.54 32.24 60.88
C ALA A 376 -64.34 31.35 61.23
N PRO A 377 -63.37 31.84 62.01
CA PRO A 377 -62.17 31.07 62.36
C PRO A 377 -62.54 29.95 63.33
N SER A 378 -62.93 28.79 62.78
CA SER A 378 -63.09 27.53 63.51
C SER A 378 -61.87 26.64 63.30
N THR A 379 -61.73 25.57 64.10
CA THR A 379 -60.61 24.62 64.00
C THR A 379 -60.54 23.85 62.68
N ASP A 380 -61.62 23.88 61.87
CA ASP A 380 -61.69 23.10 60.63
C ASP A 380 -62.03 23.94 59.39
N VAL A 381 -62.56 25.16 59.56
CA VAL A 381 -62.95 26.06 58.46
C VAL A 381 -62.61 27.50 58.83
N PHE A 382 -61.93 28.22 57.93
CA PHE A 382 -61.52 29.62 58.06
C PHE A 382 -62.53 30.60 57.45
N ALA A 383 -63.15 30.22 56.34
CA ALA A 383 -64.12 31.07 55.64
C ALA A 383 -65.12 30.22 54.84
N THR A 384 -66.32 30.76 54.62
CA THR A 384 -67.39 30.11 53.85
C THR A 384 -68.03 31.10 52.87
N LEU A 385 -68.14 30.73 51.59
CA LEU A 385 -68.74 31.55 50.53
C LEU A 385 -70.23 31.22 50.37
N TYR A 386 -71.05 32.26 50.29
CA TYR A 386 -72.50 32.18 50.08
C TYR A 386 -72.94 33.03 48.88
N ARG A 387 -74.15 32.78 48.38
CA ARG A 387 -74.84 33.63 47.38
C ARG A 387 -76.27 33.90 47.82
N ASN A 388 -76.64 35.16 47.98
CA ASN A 388 -78.00 35.55 48.37
C ASN A 388 -79.02 35.13 47.27
N PRO A 389 -80.21 34.57 47.59
CA PRO A 389 -80.76 34.36 48.92
C PRO A 389 -80.52 32.96 49.52
N SER A 390 -79.57 32.19 48.98
CA SER A 390 -79.33 30.83 49.44
C SER A 390 -78.62 30.81 50.80
N ALA A 391 -79.20 30.09 51.75
CA ALA A 391 -78.55 29.75 53.03
C ALA A 391 -77.58 28.56 52.92
N ALA A 392 -77.50 27.90 51.76
CA ALA A 392 -76.55 26.82 51.52
C ALA A 392 -75.17 27.39 51.16
N ALA A 393 -74.14 26.90 51.84
CA ALA A 393 -72.75 27.24 51.54
C ALA A 393 -72.37 26.73 50.14
N ILE A 394 -71.70 27.59 49.36
CA ILE A 394 -71.18 27.25 48.03
C ILE A 394 -69.79 26.61 48.16
N ALA A 395 -68.98 27.08 49.10
CA ALA A 395 -67.69 26.49 49.44
C ALA A 395 -67.25 26.88 50.86
N SER A 396 -66.52 25.98 51.52
CA SER A 396 -65.86 26.20 52.81
C SER A 396 -64.35 26.00 52.64
N PHE A 397 -63.54 26.84 53.29
CA PHE A 397 -62.07 26.84 53.17
C PHE A 397 -61.41 26.37 54.47
N PRO A 398 -60.50 25.38 54.45
CA PRO A 398 -59.86 24.84 55.64
C PRO A 398 -58.87 25.83 56.27
N ASN A 399 -58.53 25.65 57.55
CA ASN A 399 -57.56 26.51 58.24
C ASN A 399 -56.11 26.00 58.10
N ALA A 400 -55.15 26.80 58.59
CA ALA A 400 -53.71 26.51 58.51
C ALA A 400 -53.29 25.20 59.21
N SER A 401 -54.01 24.76 60.24
CA SER A 401 -53.71 23.51 60.96
C SER A 401 -54.11 22.27 60.14
N ALA A 402 -55.23 22.32 59.42
CA ALA A 402 -55.63 21.25 58.51
C ALA A 402 -54.67 21.13 57.29
N LEU A 403 -54.12 22.26 56.83
CA LEU A 403 -53.12 22.28 55.76
C LEU A 403 -51.78 21.65 56.21
N ALA A 404 -51.37 21.86 57.46
CA ALA A 404 -50.16 21.27 58.03
C ALA A 404 -50.27 19.73 58.19
N VAL A 405 -51.46 19.21 58.52
CA VAL A 405 -51.71 17.76 58.64
C VAL A 405 -51.65 17.05 57.27
N ALA A 406 -52.14 17.71 56.21
CA ALA A 406 -52.06 17.17 54.84
C ALA A 406 -50.61 17.09 54.31
N VAL A 407 -49.78 18.08 54.64
CA VAL A 407 -48.34 18.10 54.30
C VAL A 407 -47.57 17.03 55.07
N ALA A 408 -47.89 16.82 56.35
CA ALA A 408 -47.26 15.79 57.18
C ALA A 408 -47.57 14.35 56.70
N ALA A 409 -48.80 14.09 56.25
CA ALA A 409 -49.20 12.78 55.72
C ALA A 409 -48.48 12.41 54.40
N LEU A 410 -48.10 13.41 53.60
CA LEU A 410 -47.40 13.23 52.33
C LEU A 410 -45.92 12.80 52.54
N LEU A 411 -45.28 13.28 53.61
CA LEU A 411 -43.88 13.00 53.93
C LEU A 411 -43.64 11.59 54.49
N THR A 412 -44.65 10.95 55.08
CA THR A 412 -44.53 9.61 55.69
C THR A 412 -44.66 8.43 54.72
N ASN A 413 -45.16 8.63 53.50
CA ASN A 413 -45.37 7.54 52.52
C ASN A 413 -44.27 7.44 51.43
N ALA A 414 -43.17 8.19 51.56
CA ALA A 414 -42.07 8.18 50.61
C ALA A 414 -41.15 6.96 50.82
N THR A 415 -41.50 5.82 50.23
CA THR A 415 -40.58 4.66 50.09
C THR A 415 -40.09 4.42 48.66
N ASP A 416 -40.56 5.17 47.67
CA ASP A 416 -40.11 5.05 46.28
C ASP A 416 -39.26 6.25 45.86
N ALA A 417 -37.95 6.12 45.98
CA ALA A 417 -36.99 7.10 45.49
C ALA A 417 -37.10 7.20 43.96
N GLY A 418 -37.73 8.27 43.46
CA GLY A 418 -37.78 8.60 42.03
C GLY A 418 -39.09 9.19 41.51
N SER A 419 -40.17 9.21 42.29
CA SER A 419 -41.48 9.71 41.82
C SER A 419 -41.73 11.15 42.28
N SER A 420 -42.11 12.06 41.37
CA SER A 420 -42.58 13.41 41.71
C SER A 420 -44.02 13.37 42.24
N HIS A 421 -44.33 14.17 43.27
CA HIS A 421 -45.64 14.20 43.92
C HIS A 421 -46.31 15.56 43.76
N ALA A 422 -47.56 15.58 43.28
CA ALA A 422 -48.33 16.79 43.02
C ALA A 422 -49.36 17.07 44.13
N LEU A 423 -49.36 18.27 44.68
CA LEU A 423 -50.47 18.82 45.46
C LEU A 423 -51.53 19.31 44.49
N THR A 424 -52.65 18.61 44.41
CA THR A 424 -53.81 19.00 43.60
C THR A 424 -54.92 19.61 44.44
N ASP A 425 -55.62 20.58 43.90
CA ASP A 425 -56.86 21.06 44.50
C ASP A 425 -57.99 20.01 44.36
N LYS A 426 -59.13 20.26 45.01
CA LYS A 426 -60.30 19.35 44.97
C LYS A 426 -60.92 19.16 43.58
N TRP A 427 -60.45 19.88 42.58
CA TRP A 427 -60.86 19.78 41.17
C TRP A 427 -59.79 19.12 40.30
N GLY A 428 -58.67 18.69 40.89
CA GLY A 428 -57.57 18.00 40.20
C GLY A 428 -56.51 18.93 39.61
N GLY A 429 -56.56 20.25 39.87
CA GLY A 429 -55.57 21.21 39.39
C GLY A 429 -54.31 21.21 40.25
N VAL A 430 -53.14 21.08 39.65
CA VAL A 430 -51.84 21.01 40.36
C VAL A 430 -51.43 22.40 40.88
N ILE A 431 -51.31 22.52 42.20
CA ILE A 431 -50.92 23.74 42.93
C ILE A 431 -49.39 23.81 43.10
N ALA A 432 -48.75 22.68 43.38
CA ALA A 432 -47.29 22.55 43.51
C ALA A 432 -46.85 21.10 43.29
N GLU A 433 -45.67 20.90 42.71
CA GLU A 433 -45.04 19.58 42.53
C GLU A 433 -43.74 19.49 43.33
N PHE A 434 -43.46 18.35 43.93
CA PHE A 434 -42.22 18.08 44.67
C PHE A 434 -41.39 17.02 43.94
N SER A 435 -40.09 17.26 43.82
CA SER A 435 -39.16 16.26 43.26
C SER A 435 -39.04 15.04 44.17
N GLY A 436 -38.81 13.86 43.58
CA GLY A 436 -38.76 12.58 44.31
C GLY A 436 -37.59 12.43 45.28
N ASP A 437 -36.63 13.37 45.28
CA ASP A 437 -35.52 13.47 46.23
C ASP A 437 -35.76 14.54 47.32
N GLY A 438 -36.89 15.23 47.29
CA GLY A 438 -37.32 16.23 48.28
C GLY A 438 -36.59 17.57 48.23
N ARG A 439 -35.79 17.83 47.19
CA ARG A 439 -34.96 19.05 47.08
C ARG A 439 -35.62 20.20 46.33
N ASP A 440 -36.56 19.91 45.43
CA ASP A 440 -37.19 20.91 44.56
C ASP A 440 -38.69 21.04 44.82
N ILE A 441 -39.15 22.28 44.91
CA ILE A 441 -40.56 22.66 44.89
C ILE A 441 -40.82 23.37 43.56
N ILE A 442 -41.51 22.69 42.66
CA ILE A 442 -41.85 23.15 41.32
C ILE A 442 -43.19 23.88 41.41
N LEU A 443 -43.14 25.20 41.25
CA LEU A 443 -44.30 26.06 41.23
C LEU A 443 -44.65 26.44 39.78
N PRO A 444 -45.90 26.88 39.50
CA PRO A 444 -46.27 27.34 38.17
C PRO A 444 -45.36 28.44 37.62
N ALA A 445 -44.81 29.29 38.49
CA ALA A 445 -43.99 30.45 38.15
C ALA A 445 -42.45 30.24 38.23
N GLY A 446 -41.96 29.08 38.66
CA GLY A 446 -40.52 28.83 38.83
C GLY A 446 -40.22 27.67 39.78
N VAL A 447 -38.94 27.32 39.97
CA VAL A 447 -38.52 26.22 40.84
C VAL A 447 -37.74 26.76 42.04
N ILE A 448 -38.07 26.28 43.24
CA ILE A 448 -37.35 26.58 44.48
C ILE A 448 -36.56 25.32 44.85
N ARG A 449 -35.22 25.40 44.79
CA ARG A 449 -34.30 24.31 45.17
C ARG A 449 -33.72 24.56 46.56
N VAL A 450 -33.70 23.52 47.39
CA VAL A 450 -33.14 23.54 48.74
C VAL A 450 -32.00 22.53 48.83
N ASP A 451 -30.76 23.02 48.82
CA ASP A 451 -29.55 22.21 48.99
C ASP A 451 -28.81 22.65 50.26
N ASP A 452 -28.56 21.72 51.19
CA ASP A 452 -27.80 21.92 52.43
C ASP A 452 -28.13 23.22 53.19
N GLY A 453 -29.42 23.55 53.27
CA GLY A 453 -29.94 24.72 53.98
C GLY A 453 -29.90 26.05 53.19
N VAL A 454 -29.50 26.03 51.93
CA VAL A 454 -29.50 27.19 51.03
C VAL A 454 -30.67 27.09 50.06
N ILE A 455 -31.49 28.14 50.01
CA ILE A 455 -32.66 28.24 49.11
C ILE A 455 -32.27 29.03 47.86
N SER A 456 -32.41 28.42 46.68
CA SER A 456 -32.12 29.04 45.39
C SER A 456 -33.36 29.04 44.48
N PHE A 457 -33.54 30.11 43.70
CA PHE A 457 -34.59 30.21 42.68
C PHE A 457 -33.97 29.97 41.31
N ILE A 458 -34.40 28.92 40.62
CA ILE A 458 -33.88 28.54 39.31
C ILE A 458 -35.00 28.54 38.25
N SER A 459 -34.62 28.75 37.00
CA SER A 459 -35.55 28.72 35.88
C SER A 459 -36.06 27.30 35.62
N LYS A 460 -37.28 27.15 35.09
CA LYS A 460 -37.86 25.82 34.81
C LYS A 460 -37.02 24.99 33.82
N ASP A 461 -36.30 25.65 32.92
CA ASP A 461 -35.48 24.99 31.89
C ASP A 461 -34.22 24.34 32.48
N GLU A 462 -33.71 24.86 33.60
CA GLU A 462 -32.55 24.31 34.32
C GLU A 462 -32.91 23.13 35.24
N ALA A 463 -34.19 22.91 35.52
CA ALA A 463 -34.69 21.91 36.47
C ALA A 463 -35.26 20.63 35.82
N ALA A 464 -35.22 20.50 34.49
CA ALA A 464 -35.81 19.36 33.78
C ALA A 464 -35.09 18.02 34.11
N PRO A 465 -35.80 16.97 34.56
CA PRO A 465 -35.19 15.67 34.82
C PRO A 465 -34.76 15.00 33.52
N GLY A 466 -33.48 14.63 33.40
CA GLY A 466 -32.98 13.77 32.31
C GLY A 466 -32.11 14.46 31.25
N VAL A 467 -31.79 15.74 31.37
CA VAL A 467 -30.81 16.40 30.49
C VAL A 467 -29.42 16.39 31.15
N SER A 468 -28.56 15.43 30.78
CA SER A 468 -27.14 15.50 31.09
C SER A 468 -26.45 16.48 30.12
N THR A 469 -26.50 17.77 30.42
CA THR A 469 -25.63 18.74 29.74
C THR A 469 -24.18 18.56 30.22
N PRO A 470 -23.17 18.66 29.33
CA PRO A 470 -21.77 18.72 29.73
C PRO A 470 -21.55 19.91 30.67
N GLN A 471 -21.09 19.66 31.89
CA GLN A 471 -20.74 20.71 32.84
C GLN A 471 -19.46 21.41 32.39
N ILE A 472 -19.59 22.54 31.67
CA ILE A 472 -18.46 23.46 31.46
C ILE A 472 -18.35 24.34 32.72
N SER A 473 -17.43 23.99 33.62
CA SER A 473 -17.07 24.88 34.74
C SER A 473 -15.66 25.41 34.56
N LYS A 474 -15.51 26.74 34.71
CA LYS A 474 -14.22 27.43 34.75
C LYS A 474 -13.93 27.81 36.19
N VAL A 475 -13.05 27.04 36.84
CA VAL A 475 -12.53 27.37 38.18
C VAL A 475 -11.00 27.39 38.09
N GLY A 476 -10.40 28.56 38.31
CA GLY A 476 -8.93 28.70 38.39
C GLY A 476 -8.13 28.49 37.09
N GLY A 477 -8.76 28.57 35.92
CA GLY A 477 -8.06 28.42 34.62
C GLY A 477 -8.05 27.00 34.04
N VAL A 478 -8.72 26.04 34.68
CA VAL A 478 -8.89 24.67 34.17
C VAL A 478 -10.26 24.54 33.49
N VAL A 479 -10.30 23.95 32.29
CA VAL A 479 -11.52 23.55 31.58
C VAL A 479 -11.81 22.09 31.91
N ARG A 480 -13.00 21.79 32.43
CA ARG A 480 -13.43 20.43 32.82
C ARG A 480 -14.55 19.97 31.89
N ILE A 481 -14.46 18.75 31.36
CA ILE A 481 -15.50 18.12 30.52
C ILE A 481 -15.60 16.64 30.92
N GLY A 482 -16.80 16.18 31.34
CA GLY A 482 -17.10 14.74 31.52
C GLY A 482 -18.25 14.42 32.50
N THR A 483 -18.95 13.32 32.24
CA THR A 483 -19.89 12.64 33.17
C THR A 483 -19.14 11.58 33.98
N SER A 484 -19.45 11.50 35.29
CA SER A 484 -19.07 10.46 36.26
C SER A 484 -17.88 9.54 35.90
N GLY A 485 -16.65 9.96 36.24
CA GLY A 485 -15.53 9.03 36.48
C GLY A 485 -14.24 9.23 35.67
N THR A 486 -14.24 10.00 34.58
CA THR A 486 -13.04 10.19 33.74
C THR A 486 -12.69 11.67 33.61
N TYR A 487 -11.46 12.06 33.97
CA TYR A 487 -11.02 13.46 33.99
C TYR A 487 -9.93 13.71 32.94
N ILE A 488 -10.09 14.78 32.14
CA ILE A 488 -9.03 15.36 31.32
C ILE A 488 -8.39 16.51 32.10
N SER A 489 -7.07 16.49 32.29
CA SER A 489 -6.31 17.65 32.78
C SER A 489 -5.43 18.19 31.66
N VAL A 490 -5.56 19.50 31.38
CA VAL A 490 -4.70 20.24 30.45
C VAL A 490 -3.88 21.23 31.27
N ASP A 491 -2.55 21.12 31.22
CA ASP A 491 -1.65 22.12 31.81
C ASP A 491 -1.54 23.32 30.85
N PRO A 492 -1.98 24.53 31.24
CA PRO A 492 -2.00 25.69 30.36
C PRO A 492 -0.61 26.32 30.13
N VAL A 493 0.44 25.86 30.81
CA VAL A 493 1.82 26.38 30.64
C VAL A 493 2.62 25.55 29.64
N THR A 494 2.34 24.26 29.52
CA THR A 494 3.10 23.31 28.69
C THR A 494 2.29 22.69 27.56
N GLY A 495 0.96 22.79 27.58
CA GLY A 495 0.07 22.15 26.60
C GLY A 495 0.00 20.63 26.73
N SER A 496 0.55 20.03 27.80
CA SER A 496 0.53 18.58 27.98
C SER A 496 -0.84 18.07 28.44
N ILE A 497 -1.35 17.07 27.73
CA ILE A 497 -2.50 16.25 28.13
C ILE A 497 -1.92 14.95 28.73
N SER A 498 -2.15 14.70 30.02
CA SER A 498 -1.84 13.41 30.63
C SER A 498 -3.12 12.61 30.85
N LEU A 499 -3.23 11.48 30.16
CA LEU A 499 -4.18 10.42 30.45
C LEU A 499 -3.40 9.11 30.55
N GLY A 500 -3.61 8.36 31.63
CA GLY A 500 -3.03 7.04 31.77
C GLY A 500 -3.55 6.10 30.68
N SER A 501 -2.64 5.43 29.97
CA SER A 501 -2.86 4.23 29.15
C SER A 501 -3.74 4.28 27.89
N LEU A 502 -4.25 5.44 27.44
CA LEU A 502 -5.01 5.54 26.19
C LEU A 502 -4.25 6.35 25.13
N GLY A 503 -4.13 5.82 23.91
CA GLY A 503 -3.54 6.52 22.77
C GLY A 503 -4.50 7.58 22.22
N VAL A 504 -3.98 8.72 21.75
CA VAL A 504 -4.79 9.79 21.14
C VAL A 504 -4.24 10.10 19.76
N VAL A 505 -5.10 10.15 18.74
CA VAL A 505 -4.74 10.51 17.36
C VAL A 505 -5.52 11.77 16.96
N SER A 506 -4.81 12.77 16.44
CA SER A 506 -5.40 14.01 15.94
C SER A 506 -5.64 13.90 14.44
N PHE A 507 -6.78 14.42 13.98
CA PHE A 507 -7.15 14.58 12.58
C PHE A 507 -7.37 16.08 12.29
N ASP A 508 -7.41 16.45 11.01
CA ASP A 508 -7.66 17.84 10.59
C ASP A 508 -9.07 18.32 11.01
N ASP A 509 -10.00 17.39 11.24
CA ASP A 509 -11.39 17.64 11.59
C ASP A 509 -11.76 17.24 13.03
N GLY A 510 -10.85 16.66 13.82
CA GLY A 510 -11.14 16.26 15.20
C GLY A 510 -10.05 15.45 15.92
N VAL A 511 -10.42 14.80 17.02
CA VAL A 511 -9.54 13.97 17.86
C VAL A 511 -10.20 12.61 18.13
N ALA A 512 -9.46 11.51 18.01
CA ALA A 512 -9.95 10.19 18.39
C ALA A 512 -9.13 9.55 19.52
N PHE A 513 -9.85 8.84 20.41
CA PHE A 513 -9.30 8.13 21.56
C PHE A 513 -9.20 6.64 21.24
N LEU A 514 -8.04 6.03 21.48
CA LEU A 514 -7.76 4.63 21.20
C LEU A 514 -7.86 3.78 22.47
N ASP A 515 -8.48 2.61 22.38
CA ASP A 515 -8.41 1.55 23.40
C ASP A 515 -7.00 0.91 23.46
N GLY A 516 -6.75 0.06 24.46
CA GLY A 516 -5.47 -0.65 24.66
C GLY A 516 -5.10 -1.64 23.54
N TYR A 517 -5.89 -1.74 22.48
CA TYR A 517 -5.69 -2.56 21.28
C TYR A 517 -5.71 -1.73 19.98
N GLY A 518 -5.70 -0.39 20.06
CA GLY A 518 -5.67 0.52 18.91
C GLY A 518 -7.02 0.75 18.20
N GLY A 519 -8.15 0.37 18.79
CA GLY A 519 -9.49 0.68 18.27
C GLY A 519 -10.00 2.05 18.74
N VAL A 520 -10.77 2.78 17.93
CA VAL A 520 -11.37 4.07 18.33
C VAL A 520 -12.50 3.84 19.32
N ALA A 521 -12.34 4.34 20.54
CA ALA A 521 -13.38 4.38 21.57
C ALA A 521 -14.34 5.56 21.34
N HIS A 522 -13.82 6.72 20.91
CA HIS A 522 -14.60 7.95 20.69
C HIS A 522 -13.91 8.86 19.66
N ARG A 523 -14.67 9.54 18.79
CA ARG A 523 -14.19 10.62 17.92
C ARG A 523 -14.93 11.92 18.25
N LEU A 524 -14.18 13.00 18.43
CA LEU A 524 -14.70 14.35 18.68
C LEU A 524 -14.30 15.25 17.51
N GLY A 525 -15.28 15.72 16.75
CA GLY A 525 -15.09 16.76 15.74
C GLY A 525 -14.85 18.13 16.36
N TRP A 526 -14.09 19.00 15.69
CA TRP A 526 -13.86 20.39 16.12
C TRP A 526 -15.12 21.26 16.09
N ASP A 527 -16.15 20.81 15.37
CA ASP A 527 -17.49 21.40 15.31
C ASP A 527 -18.39 21.00 16.50
N GLY A 528 -17.86 20.21 17.44
CA GLY A 528 -18.60 19.72 18.60
C GLY A 528 -19.46 18.48 18.32
N THR A 529 -19.35 17.88 17.14
CA THR A 529 -19.97 16.59 16.87
C THR A 529 -19.19 15.47 17.57
N ALA A 530 -19.88 14.73 18.44
CA ALA A 530 -19.36 13.47 18.96
C ALA A 530 -19.87 12.35 18.04
N GLU A 531 -19.04 11.92 17.09
CA GLU A 531 -19.29 10.66 16.40
C GLU A 531 -18.89 9.53 17.34
N ILE A 532 -19.89 8.82 17.86
CA ILE A 532 -19.69 7.44 18.33
C ILE A 532 -19.47 6.63 17.06
N ALA A 533 -18.22 6.55 16.61
CA ALA A 533 -17.90 5.89 15.37
C ALA A 533 -18.25 4.40 15.47
N GLY A 534 -19.18 3.95 14.62
CA GLY A 534 -19.22 2.57 14.16
C GLY A 534 -19.55 1.51 15.21
N PHE A 535 -19.60 0.27 14.75
CA PHE A 535 -19.96 -0.89 15.56
C PHE A 535 -18.96 -1.12 16.71
N SER A 536 -19.41 -1.33 17.96
CA SER A 536 -18.53 -1.67 19.08
C SER A 536 -18.68 -3.14 19.50
N LEU A 537 -17.55 -3.86 19.65
CA LEU A 537 -17.56 -5.24 20.17
C LEU A 537 -17.63 -5.21 21.70
N ASN A 538 -18.67 -5.82 22.26
CA ASN A 538 -18.88 -5.95 23.69
C ASN A 538 -18.13 -7.17 24.25
N ALA A 539 -17.89 -7.17 25.56
CA ALA A 539 -17.19 -8.27 26.25
C ALA A 539 -17.92 -9.62 26.16
N ASP A 540 -19.22 -9.61 25.91
CA ASP A 540 -20.06 -10.78 25.68
C ASP A 540 -20.10 -11.23 24.20
N SER A 541 -19.19 -10.69 23.37
CA SER A 541 -19.09 -10.94 21.93
C SER A 541 -20.31 -10.49 21.11
N THR A 542 -21.17 -9.63 21.68
CA THR A 542 -22.19 -8.91 20.91
C THR A 542 -21.61 -7.65 20.28
N ILE A 543 -22.25 -7.13 19.23
CA ILE A 543 -21.81 -5.93 18.54
C ILE A 543 -22.89 -4.85 18.66
N THR A 544 -22.59 -3.73 19.32
CA THR A 544 -23.50 -2.59 19.38
C THR A 544 -23.38 -1.76 18.11
N THR A 545 -24.51 -1.44 17.48
CA THR A 545 -24.58 -0.64 16.27
C THR A 545 -24.53 0.86 16.59
N PRO A 546 -24.21 1.73 15.60
CA PRO A 546 -24.23 3.18 15.79
C PRO A 546 -25.59 3.74 16.29
N GLY A 547 -26.69 3.00 16.11
CA GLY A 547 -28.03 3.35 16.59
C GLY A 547 -28.39 2.78 17.97
N GLY A 548 -27.45 2.17 18.70
CA GLY A 548 -27.70 1.52 20.00
C GLY A 548 -28.35 0.14 19.93
N GLY A 549 -28.52 -0.42 18.72
CA GLY A 549 -28.98 -1.80 18.53
C GLY A 549 -27.88 -2.80 18.89
N THR A 550 -28.23 -4.05 19.20
CA THR A 550 -27.26 -5.12 19.47
C THR A 550 -27.37 -6.18 18.39
N ILE A 551 -26.27 -6.46 17.70
CA ILE A 551 -26.12 -7.59 16.78
C ILE A 551 -25.47 -8.73 17.56
N THR A 552 -26.20 -9.82 17.70
CA THR A 552 -25.71 -11.05 18.31
C THR A 552 -25.26 -12.02 17.23
N ALA A 553 -24.33 -12.91 17.56
CA ALA A 553 -23.93 -13.97 16.65
C ALA A 553 -25.09 -14.93 16.30
N SER A 554 -26.21 -14.98 17.04
CA SER A 554 -27.33 -15.93 16.83
C SER A 554 -28.69 -15.27 16.52
N ALA A 555 -29.46 -15.86 15.59
CA ALA A 555 -30.53 -16.81 15.94
C ALA A 555 -30.40 -18.29 15.45
N GLY A 556 -29.26 -18.73 14.88
CA GLY A 556 -29.06 -20.11 14.38
C GLY A 556 -27.71 -20.76 14.76
N GLY A 557 -27.41 -21.97 14.26
CA GLY A 557 -26.17 -22.72 14.54
C GLY A 557 -24.89 -22.23 13.84
N ASN A 558 -25.03 -21.32 12.86
CA ASN A 558 -23.96 -20.75 12.03
C ASN A 558 -23.84 -19.22 12.27
N PHE A 559 -22.79 -18.58 11.73
CA PHE A 559 -22.66 -17.11 11.76
C PHE A 559 -23.71 -16.44 10.88
N SER A 560 -24.32 -15.35 11.35
CA SER A 560 -25.27 -14.55 10.55
C SER A 560 -24.54 -13.59 9.61
N THR A 561 -25.15 -13.26 8.47
CA THR A 561 -24.61 -12.28 7.52
C THR A 561 -24.40 -10.90 8.16
N ASP A 562 -25.33 -10.47 9.02
CA ASP A 562 -25.24 -9.19 9.74
C ASP A 562 -24.04 -9.15 10.70
N TYR A 563 -23.76 -10.26 11.38
CA TYR A 563 -22.60 -10.36 12.26
C TYR A 563 -21.29 -10.34 11.47
N ILE A 564 -21.22 -11.05 10.34
CA ILE A 564 -20.06 -11.03 9.44
C ILE A 564 -19.80 -9.61 8.92
N ALA A 565 -20.83 -8.91 8.45
CA ALA A 565 -20.73 -7.54 7.96
C ALA A 565 -20.26 -6.56 9.05
N ALA A 566 -20.77 -6.72 10.28
CA ALA A 566 -20.38 -5.90 11.42
C ALA A 566 -18.92 -6.14 11.84
N LYS A 567 -18.45 -7.40 11.85
CA LYS A 567 -17.05 -7.77 12.09
C LYS A 567 -16.12 -7.20 11.02
N ASN A 568 -16.49 -7.31 9.76
CA ASN A 568 -15.72 -6.73 8.66
C ASN A 568 -15.60 -5.21 8.83
N SER A 569 -16.71 -4.53 9.15
CA SER A 569 -16.73 -3.07 9.36
C SER A 569 -15.80 -2.65 10.51
N LEU A 570 -15.81 -3.39 11.62
CA LEU A 570 -14.91 -3.13 12.76
C LEU A 570 -13.43 -3.29 12.36
N ALA A 571 -13.12 -4.31 11.56
CA ALA A 571 -11.76 -4.56 11.11
C ALA A 571 -11.26 -3.51 10.10
N GLU A 572 -12.10 -3.10 9.16
CA GLU A 572 -11.78 -2.02 8.22
C GLU A 572 -11.54 -0.68 8.93
N GLN A 573 -12.36 -0.37 9.94
CA GLN A 573 -12.16 0.82 10.79
C GLN A 573 -10.83 0.75 11.54
N ARG A 574 -10.54 -0.37 12.21
CA ARG A 574 -9.26 -0.59 12.92
C ARG A 574 -8.06 -0.49 11.99
N ALA A 575 -8.12 -1.12 10.82
CA ALA A 575 -7.06 -1.05 9.83
C ALA A 575 -6.85 0.40 9.33
N ALA A 576 -7.92 1.17 9.12
CA ALA A 576 -7.83 2.57 8.73
C ALA A 576 -7.12 3.43 9.79
N ILE A 577 -7.44 3.23 11.06
CA ILE A 577 -6.76 3.92 12.17
C ILE A 577 -5.27 3.55 12.21
N LEU A 578 -4.95 2.26 12.09
CA LEU A 578 -3.56 1.80 12.10
C LEU A 578 -2.76 2.29 10.89
N ARG A 579 -3.37 2.45 9.72
CA ARG A 579 -2.73 3.07 8.53
C ARG A 579 -2.32 4.52 8.76
N GLU A 580 -3.04 5.24 9.62
CA GLU A 580 -2.73 6.62 9.97
C GLU A 580 -1.95 6.76 11.29
N ARG A 581 -1.61 5.63 11.94
CA ARG A 581 -0.77 5.63 13.14
C ARG A 581 0.61 6.19 12.79
N THR A 582 0.96 7.29 13.46
CA THR A 582 2.27 7.92 13.33
C THR A 582 3.13 7.69 14.55
N VAL A 583 4.45 7.69 14.35
CA VAL A 583 5.45 7.82 15.41
C VAL A 583 5.69 9.29 15.68
N SER A 584 5.96 9.63 16.94
CA SER A 584 6.40 10.99 17.28
C SER A 584 7.62 11.35 16.43
N PRO A 585 7.75 12.58 15.92
CA PRO A 585 8.96 13.02 15.21
C PRO A 585 10.25 12.79 16.01
N ALA A 586 10.16 12.78 17.34
CA ALA A 586 11.28 12.46 18.23
C ALA A 586 11.64 10.96 18.25
N GLN A 587 10.80 10.09 17.71
CA GLN A 587 10.97 8.63 17.64
C GLN A 587 11.45 8.13 16.25
N VAL A 588 11.54 9.02 15.25
CA VAL A 588 12.03 8.67 13.91
C VAL A 588 13.52 9.00 13.81
N VAL A 589 14.33 7.97 13.53
CA VAL A 589 15.74 8.12 13.17
C VAL A 589 15.82 8.84 11.81
N GLY A 590 16.29 10.09 11.80
CA GLY A 590 16.28 10.93 10.60
C GLY A 590 17.28 10.51 9.52
N LEU A 591 16.85 10.47 8.26
CA LEU A 591 17.67 10.12 7.09
C LEU A 591 18.48 11.29 6.48
N SER A 592 18.56 12.43 7.17
CA SER A 592 19.16 13.67 6.64
C SER A 592 20.70 13.70 6.68
N THR A 593 21.34 12.70 7.28
CA THR A 593 22.80 12.65 7.39
C THR A 593 23.43 12.13 6.11
N LYS A 594 24.54 12.76 5.70
CA LYS A 594 25.25 12.43 4.45
C LYS A 594 25.54 10.94 4.29
N ASN A 595 25.98 10.26 5.35
CA ASN A 595 26.20 8.82 5.34
C ASN A 595 25.27 8.16 6.36
N THR A 596 24.39 7.26 5.91
CA THR A 596 23.48 6.49 6.77
C THR A 596 23.71 5.00 6.57
N VAL A 597 24.06 4.30 7.66
CA VAL A 597 24.45 2.88 7.64
C VAL A 597 23.28 1.98 8.04
N PHE A 598 23.15 0.87 7.32
CA PHE A 598 22.18 -0.20 7.54
C PHE A 598 22.88 -1.57 7.58
N PRO A 599 23.30 -2.04 8.76
CA PRO A 599 23.78 -3.42 8.92
C PRO A 599 22.70 -4.44 8.57
N VAL A 600 23.12 -5.55 7.95
CA VAL A 600 22.30 -6.74 7.73
C VAL A 600 22.82 -7.87 8.61
N TYR A 601 21.95 -8.45 9.44
CA TYR A 601 22.32 -9.46 10.42
C TYR A 601 21.31 -10.61 10.52
N GLY A 602 21.74 -11.72 11.10
CA GLY A 602 20.93 -12.95 11.18
C GLY A 602 21.63 -14.15 10.56
N GLN A 603 20.87 -15.02 9.91
CA GLN A 603 21.37 -16.28 9.35
C GLN A 603 21.39 -16.31 7.81
N SER A 604 21.25 -17.48 7.19
CA SER A 604 21.49 -17.72 5.75
C SER A 604 20.83 -16.72 4.81
N ASN A 605 19.57 -16.34 5.03
CA ASN A 605 18.86 -15.37 4.18
C ASN A 605 19.40 -13.93 4.36
N SER A 606 19.97 -13.61 5.52
CA SER A 606 20.61 -12.29 5.77
C SER A 606 21.89 -12.08 4.96
N VAL A 607 22.53 -13.17 4.53
CA VAL A 607 23.79 -13.17 3.76
C VAL A 607 23.59 -13.66 2.33
N GLY A 608 22.35 -13.68 1.83
CA GLY A 608 22.07 -14.05 0.44
C GLY A 608 22.50 -15.48 0.07
N GLN A 609 22.46 -16.43 0.99
CA GLN A 609 22.86 -17.81 0.69
C GLN A 609 21.98 -18.40 -0.41
N MET A 610 22.60 -18.94 -1.48
CA MET A 610 21.95 -19.43 -2.71
C MET A 610 21.27 -18.35 -3.57
N ALA A 611 21.33 -17.07 -3.19
CA ALA A 611 20.80 -15.95 -3.98
C ALA A 611 21.80 -15.51 -5.07
N HIS A 612 22.27 -16.47 -5.86
CA HIS A 612 23.14 -16.28 -7.01
C HIS A 612 22.45 -16.81 -8.27
N PRO A 613 22.81 -16.32 -9.48
CA PRO A 613 23.82 -15.30 -9.79
C PRO A 613 23.47 -13.89 -9.30
N ALA A 614 24.47 -13.00 -9.19
CA ALA A 614 24.25 -11.61 -8.76
C ALA A 614 23.49 -10.80 -9.84
N GLN A 615 22.27 -10.35 -9.51
CA GLN A 615 21.43 -9.58 -10.45
C GLN A 615 21.58 -8.06 -10.32
N TRP A 616 21.67 -7.53 -9.09
CA TRP A 616 21.70 -6.09 -8.88
C TRP A 616 22.99 -5.42 -9.40
N GLY A 617 22.84 -4.43 -10.27
CA GLY A 617 23.95 -3.58 -10.74
C GLY A 617 24.69 -4.04 -12.00
N TRP A 618 24.58 -5.32 -12.41
CA TRP A 618 25.24 -5.83 -13.63
C TRP A 618 24.32 -5.92 -14.85
N SER A 619 23.03 -6.21 -14.65
CA SER A 619 22.13 -6.59 -15.76
C SER A 619 21.60 -5.44 -16.63
N VAL A 620 21.94 -4.19 -16.33
CA VAL A 620 21.26 -3.00 -16.91
C VAL A 620 22.14 -1.76 -17.09
N GLY A 621 23.47 -1.85 -16.94
CA GLY A 621 24.35 -0.66 -17.07
C GLY A 621 24.08 0.46 -16.05
N LEU A 622 23.27 0.17 -15.01
CA LEU A 622 22.84 1.13 -13.98
C LEU A 622 23.91 1.47 -12.94
N GLY A 623 25.05 0.75 -12.94
CA GLY A 623 26.09 0.73 -11.90
C GLY A 623 26.40 2.10 -11.29
N ASP A 624 27.35 2.85 -11.85
CA ASP A 624 27.77 4.12 -11.22
C ASP A 624 26.79 5.27 -11.42
N THR A 625 26.12 5.35 -12.57
CA THR A 625 25.33 6.53 -12.94
C THR A 625 24.00 6.56 -12.21
N PHE A 626 23.30 5.44 -12.06
CA PHE A 626 21.97 5.42 -11.43
C PHE A 626 22.04 4.98 -9.97
N LEU A 627 22.59 3.79 -9.68
CA LEU A 627 22.63 3.29 -8.29
C LEU A 627 23.54 4.17 -7.42
N GLY A 628 24.69 4.56 -7.96
CA GLY A 628 25.69 5.32 -7.23
C GLY A 628 25.44 6.83 -7.17
N ARG A 629 25.11 7.49 -8.29
CA ARG A 629 24.92 8.95 -8.34
C ARG A 629 23.47 9.37 -8.12
N THR A 630 22.49 8.60 -8.57
CA THR A 630 21.08 8.96 -8.44
C THR A 630 20.52 8.55 -7.08
N LEU A 631 20.67 7.26 -6.72
CA LEU A 631 20.11 6.71 -5.49
C LEU A 631 21.04 6.77 -4.27
N GLY A 632 22.32 7.11 -4.47
CA GLY A 632 23.30 7.24 -3.39
C GLY A 632 23.66 5.91 -2.70
N LEU A 633 23.49 4.76 -3.37
CA LEU A 633 23.73 3.46 -2.74
C LEU A 633 25.23 3.14 -2.66
N ARG A 634 25.68 2.70 -1.49
CA ARG A 634 27.07 2.37 -1.20
C ARG A 634 27.22 1.04 -0.47
N MET A 635 28.29 0.32 -0.79
CA MET A 635 28.74 -0.84 -0.02
C MET A 635 30.13 -0.57 0.55
N MET A 636 30.52 -1.34 1.57
CA MET A 636 31.85 -1.23 2.14
C MET A 636 32.86 -2.10 1.39
N GLY A 637 33.84 -1.46 0.76
CA GLY A 637 34.80 -2.15 -0.10
C GLY A 637 34.13 -2.68 -1.36
N ASN A 638 34.47 -3.89 -1.78
CA ASN A 638 34.06 -4.45 -3.07
C ASN A 638 32.84 -5.39 -2.98
N SER A 639 32.24 -5.56 -1.80
CA SER A 639 31.08 -6.43 -1.58
C SER A 639 30.37 -6.03 -0.29
N LEU A 640 29.06 -6.32 -0.18
CA LEU A 640 28.36 -6.28 1.11
C LEU A 640 28.89 -7.35 2.07
N HIS A 641 29.44 -8.45 1.56
CA HIS A 641 29.96 -9.53 2.38
C HIS A 641 31.34 -9.18 2.97
N GLY A 642 31.56 -9.65 4.19
CA GLY A 642 32.88 -9.61 4.79
C GLY A 642 33.84 -10.61 4.12
N ASN A 643 35.13 -10.33 4.25
CA ASN A 643 36.24 -11.13 3.72
C ASN A 643 36.25 -12.58 4.26
N SER A 644 35.77 -12.81 5.49
CA SER A 644 35.79 -14.14 6.12
C SER A 644 34.44 -14.89 6.01
N ALA A 645 34.50 -16.19 5.71
CA ALA A 645 33.37 -17.11 5.48
C ALA A 645 32.79 -17.64 6.79
N SER A 646 33.65 -17.78 7.79
CA SER A 646 33.34 -18.49 9.03
C SER A 646 33.94 -17.84 10.28
N GLY A 647 34.74 -16.77 10.12
CA GLY A 647 35.39 -16.06 11.22
C GLY A 647 34.47 -15.10 11.97
N GLY A 648 34.77 -14.89 13.26
CA GLY A 648 34.10 -13.89 14.11
C GLY A 648 34.34 -12.42 13.71
N PRO A 649 35.52 -12.02 13.21
CA PRO A 649 35.72 -10.65 12.74
C PRO A 649 35.05 -10.35 11.39
N TRP A 650 34.54 -9.14 11.22
CA TRP A 650 34.08 -8.64 9.93
C TRP A 650 35.07 -7.63 9.35
N VAL A 651 35.54 -7.88 8.14
CA VAL A 651 36.46 -6.98 7.41
C VAL A 651 35.93 -6.85 6.00
N GLN A 652 35.94 -5.64 5.43
CA GLN A 652 35.49 -5.40 4.07
C GLN A 652 36.33 -6.18 3.05
N MET A 653 35.72 -6.56 1.93
CA MET A 653 36.48 -7.08 0.78
C MET A 653 37.21 -5.94 0.06
N GLY A 654 38.50 -6.10 -0.20
CA GLY A 654 39.31 -5.06 -0.83
C GLY A 654 39.61 -3.87 0.09
N SER A 655 39.82 -2.69 -0.49
CA SER A 655 40.16 -1.46 0.24
C SER A 655 38.98 -0.89 1.03
N ALA A 656 39.23 -0.31 2.20
CA ALA A 656 38.23 0.40 3.00
C ALA A 656 37.76 1.69 2.31
N ALA A 657 36.68 1.60 1.54
CA ALA A 657 36.05 2.73 0.85
C ALA A 657 34.54 2.54 0.72
N PHE A 658 33.80 3.64 0.51
CA PHE A 658 32.40 3.59 0.10
C PHE A 658 32.32 3.52 -1.42
N ASN A 659 32.23 2.30 -1.95
CA ASN A 659 32.05 2.06 -3.38
C ASN A 659 30.56 1.99 -3.73
N THR A 660 30.22 2.18 -4.99
CA THR A 660 28.85 2.00 -5.47
C THR A 660 28.34 0.61 -5.14
N MET A 661 27.14 0.53 -4.57
CA MET A 661 26.52 -0.75 -4.23
C MET A 661 26.16 -1.54 -5.48
N ILE A 662 26.72 -2.75 -5.59
CA ILE A 662 26.38 -3.76 -6.58
C ILE A 662 26.20 -5.11 -5.89
N SER A 663 25.38 -6.00 -6.45
CA SER A 663 25.35 -7.39 -6.00
C SER A 663 26.64 -8.09 -6.42
N THR A 664 27.13 -8.96 -5.55
CA THR A 664 28.32 -9.76 -5.80
C THR A 664 28.07 -11.18 -5.33
N VAL A 665 28.64 -12.18 -6.02
CA VAL A 665 28.65 -13.55 -5.52
C VAL A 665 30.01 -13.86 -4.93
N ARG A 666 29.98 -14.33 -3.70
CA ARG A 666 31.16 -14.73 -2.96
C ARG A 666 31.45 -16.23 -3.17
N GLY A 667 32.72 -16.57 -3.30
CA GLY A 667 33.19 -17.95 -3.17
C GLY A 667 32.98 -18.48 -1.74
N THR A 668 33.04 -19.79 -1.58
CA THR A 668 32.96 -20.45 -0.26
C THR A 668 34.22 -20.25 0.59
N GLY A 669 35.32 -19.78 -0.02
CA GLY A 669 36.56 -19.40 0.64
C GLY A 669 36.61 -17.94 1.09
N ASP A 670 37.64 -17.61 1.86
CA ASP A 670 37.92 -16.23 2.30
C ASP A 670 38.44 -15.36 1.15
N GLY A 671 37.93 -14.14 1.05
CA GLY A 671 38.37 -13.11 0.09
C GLY A 671 38.10 -13.36 -1.38
N THR A 672 37.33 -14.39 -1.73
CA THR A 672 37.02 -14.71 -3.13
C THR A 672 35.69 -14.10 -3.57
N LEU A 673 35.70 -13.26 -4.59
CA LEU A 673 34.52 -12.89 -5.39
C LEU A 673 34.55 -13.65 -6.71
N LEU A 674 33.41 -14.16 -7.14
CA LEU A 674 33.28 -14.92 -8.38
C LEU A 674 32.97 -13.97 -9.54
N ASP A 675 33.66 -14.16 -10.67
CA ASP A 675 33.32 -13.49 -11.93
C ASP A 675 32.08 -14.12 -12.58
N ALA A 676 31.62 -13.54 -13.69
CA ALA A 676 30.43 -14.00 -14.40
C ALA A 676 30.54 -15.45 -14.90
N SER A 677 31.73 -15.88 -15.34
CA SER A 677 31.94 -17.24 -15.85
C SER A 677 31.91 -18.27 -14.72
N ALA A 678 32.53 -17.96 -13.58
CA ALA A 678 32.53 -18.79 -12.40
C ALA A 678 31.13 -18.88 -11.76
N GLN A 679 30.36 -17.79 -11.79
CA GLN A 679 28.96 -17.78 -11.36
C GLN A 679 28.08 -18.65 -12.27
N ALA A 680 28.23 -18.53 -13.60
CA ALA A 680 27.45 -19.32 -14.57
C ALA A 680 27.74 -20.84 -14.47
N ALA A 681 28.88 -21.22 -13.89
CA ALA A 681 29.27 -22.60 -13.65
C ALA A 681 28.77 -23.16 -12.30
N LEU A 682 28.13 -22.35 -11.44
CA LEU A 682 27.61 -22.82 -10.16
C LEU A 682 26.39 -23.72 -10.36
N ASP A 683 26.31 -24.80 -9.57
CA ASP A 683 25.05 -25.52 -9.39
C ASP A 683 24.00 -24.55 -8.82
N PRO A 684 22.73 -24.55 -9.29
CA PRO A 684 21.71 -23.66 -8.76
C PRO A 684 21.57 -23.73 -7.23
N THR A 685 21.77 -24.89 -6.61
CA THR A 685 21.67 -25.08 -5.16
C THR A 685 22.99 -24.85 -4.40
N ALA A 686 24.03 -24.33 -5.06
CA ALA A 686 25.31 -24.04 -4.43
C ALA A 686 25.14 -23.02 -3.28
N SER A 687 25.78 -23.28 -2.14
CA SER A 687 25.64 -22.50 -0.90
C SER A 687 26.39 -21.17 -0.89
N ASN A 688 26.85 -20.69 -2.04
CA ASN A 688 27.53 -19.42 -2.21
C ASN A 688 26.66 -18.25 -1.72
N LEU A 689 27.32 -17.23 -1.18
CA LEU A 689 26.67 -16.02 -0.69
C LEU A 689 26.53 -15.04 -1.86
N GLY A 690 25.29 -14.77 -2.26
CA GLY A 690 24.94 -13.89 -3.37
C GLY A 690 24.24 -12.62 -2.89
N GLN A 691 23.29 -12.12 -3.68
CA GLN A 691 22.58 -10.88 -3.38
C GLN A 691 21.91 -10.93 -1.99
N THR A 692 22.04 -9.85 -1.22
CA THR A 692 21.32 -9.72 0.06
C THR A 692 20.01 -8.97 -0.12
N ILE A 693 19.21 -8.91 0.95
CA ILE A 693 17.95 -8.16 0.94
C ILE A 693 18.17 -6.62 0.94
N ALA A 694 19.35 -6.16 1.35
CA ALA A 694 19.61 -4.73 1.54
C ALA A 694 19.73 -3.95 0.24
N GLU A 695 20.24 -4.58 -0.82
CA GLU A 695 20.42 -3.97 -2.13
C GLU A 695 19.10 -3.37 -2.64
N THR A 696 18.04 -4.17 -2.66
CA THR A 696 16.72 -3.73 -3.13
C THR A 696 15.95 -2.96 -2.08
N ALA A 697 16.12 -3.24 -0.79
CA ALA A 697 15.46 -2.48 0.28
C ALA A 697 15.90 -1.02 0.32
N LEU A 698 17.21 -0.76 0.26
CA LEU A 698 17.74 0.61 0.30
C LEU A 698 17.51 1.34 -1.02
N ALA A 699 17.51 0.63 -2.15
CA ALA A 699 17.12 1.20 -3.43
C ALA A 699 15.67 1.69 -3.41
N THR A 700 14.74 0.86 -2.96
CA THR A 700 13.32 1.23 -2.84
C THR A 700 13.13 2.38 -1.87
N LEU A 701 13.77 2.35 -0.69
CA LEU A 701 13.72 3.45 0.27
C LEU A 701 14.23 4.76 -0.33
N SER A 702 15.40 4.74 -0.96
CA SER A 702 16.02 5.93 -1.55
C SER A 702 15.16 6.48 -2.69
N TRP A 703 14.67 5.62 -3.58
CA TRP A 703 13.80 6.01 -4.68
C TRP A 703 12.50 6.67 -4.18
N LEU A 704 11.80 6.04 -3.23
CA LEU A 704 10.54 6.57 -2.69
C LEU A 704 10.77 7.90 -1.95
N ARG A 705 11.86 8.00 -1.19
CA ARG A 705 12.26 9.23 -0.50
C ARG A 705 12.53 10.38 -1.46
N LEU A 706 13.31 10.14 -2.52
CA LEU A 706 13.65 11.14 -3.53
C LEU A 706 12.40 11.60 -4.29
N ARG A 707 11.54 10.66 -4.70
CA ARG A 707 10.26 10.97 -5.35
C ARG A 707 9.33 11.79 -4.46
N ARG A 708 9.22 11.44 -3.17
CA ARG A 708 8.45 12.23 -2.19
C ARG A 708 9.01 13.64 -2.05
N ALA A 709 10.34 13.78 -2.09
CA ALA A 709 11.00 15.08 -2.03
C ALA A 709 10.96 15.86 -3.36
N GLY A 710 10.45 15.28 -4.45
CA GLY A 710 10.49 15.88 -5.79
C GLY A 710 11.90 15.99 -6.37
N LEU A 711 12.84 15.15 -5.91
CA LEU A 711 14.25 15.17 -6.31
C LEU A 711 14.56 14.02 -7.26
N ALA A 712 15.37 14.30 -8.27
CA ALA A 712 15.94 13.25 -9.13
C ALA A 712 17.07 12.51 -8.41
N SER A 713 17.88 13.22 -7.62
CA SER A 713 18.97 12.69 -6.81
C SER A 713 19.31 13.64 -5.67
N ASP A 714 20.11 13.19 -4.71
CA ASP A 714 20.72 14.05 -3.68
C ASP A 714 22.15 13.59 -3.33
N THR A 715 22.74 14.21 -2.30
CA THR A 715 24.11 13.89 -1.86
C THR A 715 24.17 12.83 -0.75
N SER A 716 23.02 12.31 -0.34
CA SER A 716 22.92 11.33 0.74
C SER A 716 23.45 9.98 0.26
N ARG A 717 24.04 9.20 1.17
CA ARG A 717 24.58 7.87 0.89
C ARG A 717 24.01 6.86 1.86
N PHE A 718 23.38 5.81 1.31
CA PHE A 718 22.91 4.67 2.08
C PHE A 718 23.91 3.52 1.96
N ILE A 719 24.45 3.12 3.10
CA ILE A 719 25.58 2.18 3.19
C ILE A 719 25.10 0.88 3.82
N ALA A 720 25.33 -0.25 3.16
CA ALA A 720 25.01 -1.57 3.72
C ALA A 720 26.24 -2.47 3.86
N TYR A 721 26.16 -3.39 4.82
CA TYR A 721 27.08 -4.52 4.96
C TYR A 721 26.41 -5.72 5.63
N ALA A 722 26.76 -6.91 5.18
CA ALA A 722 26.23 -8.17 5.65
C ALA A 722 27.14 -8.77 6.72
N ALA A 723 26.70 -8.66 7.98
CA ALA A 723 27.39 -9.14 9.16
C ALA A 723 26.86 -10.49 9.68
N GLY A 724 25.76 -11.01 9.12
CA GLY A 724 25.15 -12.28 9.52
C GLY A 724 26.02 -13.52 9.26
N MET A 725 25.53 -14.67 9.72
CA MET A 725 26.21 -15.97 9.63
C MET A 725 25.23 -17.12 9.37
N SER A 726 25.44 -17.84 8.27
CA SER A 726 24.59 -18.97 7.85
C SER A 726 24.43 -20.08 8.91
N GLY A 727 23.21 -20.62 9.01
CA GLY A 727 22.90 -21.76 9.88
C GLY A 727 23.01 -21.52 11.38
N LYS A 728 22.84 -20.26 11.83
CA LYS A 728 22.99 -19.89 13.26
C LYS A 728 21.66 -19.56 13.93
N SER A 729 21.52 -20.06 15.16
CA SER A 729 20.45 -19.69 16.08
C SER A 729 20.68 -18.29 16.66
N ILE A 730 19.64 -17.68 17.21
CA ILE A 730 19.76 -16.38 17.88
C ILE A 730 20.72 -16.44 19.08
N ALA A 731 20.81 -17.60 19.75
CA ALA A 731 21.74 -17.81 20.86
C ALA A 731 23.21 -17.78 20.38
N GLU A 732 23.51 -18.40 19.23
CA GLU A 732 24.83 -18.35 18.62
C GLU A 732 25.21 -16.96 18.08
N LEU A 733 24.22 -16.17 17.69
CA LEU A 733 24.39 -14.80 17.20
C LEU A 733 24.39 -13.73 18.31
N SER A 734 24.16 -14.14 19.56
CA SER A 734 24.11 -13.23 20.70
C SER A 734 25.50 -12.83 21.19
N LYS A 735 25.61 -11.62 21.77
CA LYS A 735 26.84 -11.10 22.35
C LYS A 735 27.39 -12.03 23.43
N GLY A 736 28.71 -12.24 23.40
CA GLY A 736 29.41 -13.07 24.39
C GLY A 736 29.40 -14.58 24.10
N THR A 737 28.78 -15.01 23.00
CA THR A 737 28.83 -16.40 22.55
C THR A 737 30.10 -16.67 21.75
N SER A 738 30.64 -17.90 21.81
CA SER A 738 31.80 -18.35 21.03
C SER A 738 31.38 -19.41 19.99
N PRO A 739 31.77 -19.29 18.70
CA PRO A 739 32.54 -18.18 18.12
C PRO A 739 31.78 -16.85 18.16
N ASP A 740 32.51 -15.74 18.35
CA ASP A 740 31.92 -14.42 18.51
C ASP A 740 31.50 -13.82 17.16
N TYR A 741 30.34 -14.27 16.67
CA TYR A 741 29.72 -13.76 15.45
C TYR A 741 29.03 -12.41 15.67
N TYR A 742 28.68 -12.06 16.90
CA TYR A 742 28.07 -10.79 17.25
C TYR A 742 29.01 -9.62 16.93
N ARG A 743 30.32 -9.79 17.23
CA ARG A 743 31.36 -8.81 16.93
C ARG A 743 31.35 -8.27 15.50
N ARG A 744 30.87 -9.05 14.52
CA ARG A 744 30.77 -8.65 13.10
C ARG A 744 29.99 -7.35 12.91
N LEU A 745 28.96 -7.11 13.72
CA LEU A 745 28.19 -5.86 13.71
C LEU A 745 29.07 -4.66 14.07
N GLY A 746 29.79 -4.73 15.18
CA GLY A 746 30.66 -3.67 15.69
C GLY A 746 31.88 -3.40 14.80
N ASP A 747 32.50 -4.45 14.26
CA ASP A 747 33.65 -4.30 13.36
C ASP A 747 33.26 -3.52 12.09
N GLY A 748 32.15 -3.90 11.43
CA GLY A 748 31.65 -3.19 10.25
C GLY A 748 31.24 -1.74 10.53
N ALA A 749 30.58 -1.48 11.68
CA ALA A 749 30.24 -0.12 12.09
C ALA A 749 31.50 0.74 12.29
N THR A 750 32.54 0.17 12.91
CA THR A 750 33.82 0.86 13.16
C THR A 750 34.54 1.20 11.85
N ILE A 751 34.54 0.28 10.89
CA ILE A 751 35.11 0.51 9.56
C ILE A 751 34.35 1.64 8.84
N ALA A 752 33.01 1.59 8.83
CA ALA A 752 32.19 2.63 8.21
C ALA A 752 32.47 4.02 8.84
N LYS A 753 32.54 4.10 10.18
CA LYS A 753 32.87 5.33 10.90
C LYS A 753 34.26 5.85 10.54
N SER A 754 35.24 4.96 10.41
CA SER A 754 36.61 5.30 10.03
C SER A 754 36.68 5.88 8.61
N ILE A 755 36.01 5.25 7.63
CA ILE A 755 35.95 5.74 6.24
C ILE A 755 35.33 7.15 6.20
N ALA A 756 34.17 7.35 6.84
CA ALA A 756 33.52 8.65 6.87
C ALA A 756 34.37 9.74 7.57
N THR A 757 35.04 9.37 8.67
CA THR A 757 35.95 10.28 9.39
C THR A 757 37.13 10.68 8.50
N GLY A 758 37.71 9.74 7.75
CA GLY A 758 38.78 10.01 6.78
C GLY A 758 38.34 10.93 5.63
N LEU A 759 37.04 10.91 5.28
CA LEU A 759 36.44 11.82 4.31
C LEU A 759 36.00 13.17 4.91
N GLY A 760 36.08 13.34 6.24
CA GLY A 760 35.57 14.52 6.93
C GLY A 760 34.04 14.65 6.89
N GLU A 761 33.32 13.53 6.77
CA GLU A 761 31.88 13.51 6.57
C GLU A 761 31.12 12.95 7.78
N ALA A 762 29.92 13.48 8.03
CA ALA A 762 29.02 12.95 9.05
C ALA A 762 28.50 11.56 8.67
N ILE A 763 28.34 10.70 9.67
CA ILE A 763 27.81 9.35 9.52
C ILE A 763 26.96 8.96 10.73
N ARG A 764 25.87 8.26 10.45
CA ARG A 764 24.96 7.70 11.45
C ARG A 764 24.52 6.29 11.06
N GLU A 765 23.84 5.63 11.98
CA GLU A 765 23.07 4.43 11.72
C GLU A 765 21.60 4.78 11.46
N GLY A 766 20.98 4.15 10.46
CA GLY A 766 19.57 4.36 10.12
C GLY A 766 18.65 3.23 10.57
N GLY A 767 19.14 2.01 10.74
CA GLY A 767 18.31 0.83 10.97
C GLY A 767 19.10 -0.46 10.96
N LEU A 768 18.64 -1.48 11.69
CA LEU A 768 19.14 -2.85 11.57
C LEU A 768 18.19 -3.67 10.70
N ILE A 769 18.70 -4.30 9.65
CA ILE A 769 17.97 -5.31 8.88
C ILE A 769 18.29 -6.69 9.46
N TYR A 770 17.28 -7.43 9.90
CA TYR A 770 17.46 -8.68 10.64
C TYR A 770 16.63 -9.84 10.07
N LEU A 771 17.29 -10.93 9.68
CA LEU A 771 16.67 -12.11 9.08
C LEU A 771 17.14 -13.38 9.77
N GLN A 772 16.34 -13.88 10.70
CA GLN A 772 16.66 -15.08 11.47
C GLN A 772 15.43 -15.73 12.08
N GLY A 773 15.48 -17.05 12.24
CA GLY A 773 14.57 -17.82 13.08
C GLY A 773 14.48 -19.28 12.66
N GLU A 774 14.94 -19.62 11.45
CA GLU A 774 14.79 -20.95 10.87
C GLU A 774 15.62 -21.99 11.64
N GLN A 775 16.80 -21.62 12.12
CA GLN A 775 17.61 -22.49 12.98
C GLN A 775 16.93 -22.72 14.34
N ASP A 776 16.36 -21.68 14.94
CA ASP A 776 15.62 -21.79 16.21
C ASP A 776 14.35 -22.64 16.07
N GLY A 777 13.64 -22.50 14.94
CA GLY A 777 12.52 -23.36 14.61
C GLY A 777 12.93 -24.83 14.50
N SER A 778 14.14 -25.10 13.99
CA SER A 778 14.73 -26.44 13.87
C SER A 778 15.21 -27.02 15.19
N LEU A 779 15.66 -26.17 16.10
CA LEU A 779 16.03 -26.56 17.47
C LEU A 779 14.81 -26.71 18.39
N GLY A 780 13.63 -26.23 17.98
CA GLY A 780 12.45 -26.20 18.83
C GLY A 780 12.56 -25.16 19.95
N THR A 781 13.28 -24.06 19.72
CA THR A 781 13.43 -22.97 20.69
C THR A 781 12.05 -22.44 21.10
N ALA A 782 11.81 -22.31 22.40
CA ALA A 782 10.54 -21.79 22.90
C ALA A 782 10.34 -20.30 22.49
N PRO A 783 9.14 -19.88 22.07
CA PRO A 783 8.84 -18.50 21.67
C PRO A 783 9.29 -17.43 22.68
N ALA A 784 9.06 -17.67 23.97
CA ALA A 784 9.46 -16.73 25.03
C ALA A 784 10.99 -16.56 25.12
N THR A 785 11.74 -17.65 24.95
CA THR A 785 13.20 -17.64 24.93
C THR A 785 13.72 -16.86 23.72
N TRP A 786 13.17 -17.12 22.53
CA TRP A 786 13.56 -16.40 21.31
C TRP A 786 13.25 -14.89 21.42
N LYS A 787 12.05 -14.51 21.86
CA LYS A 787 11.68 -13.08 22.06
C LYS A 787 12.60 -12.38 23.05
N THR A 788 13.00 -13.06 24.14
CA THR A 788 13.93 -12.50 25.13
C THR A 788 15.31 -12.28 24.52
N ALA A 789 15.85 -13.27 23.81
CA ALA A 789 17.14 -13.16 23.13
C ALA A 789 17.13 -12.06 22.06
N PHE A 790 16.04 -11.91 21.29
CA PHE A 790 15.92 -10.84 20.30
C PHE A 790 15.92 -9.45 20.91
N ARG A 791 15.15 -9.22 22.00
CA ARG A 791 15.17 -7.94 22.70
C ARG A 791 16.56 -7.62 23.25
N GLN A 792 17.27 -8.62 23.77
CA GLN A 792 18.65 -8.46 24.23
C GLN A 792 19.59 -8.10 23.08
N LEU A 793 19.55 -8.84 21.96
CA LEU A 793 20.36 -8.57 20.77
C LEU A 793 20.14 -7.15 20.24
N ARG A 794 18.88 -6.70 20.18
CA ARG A 794 18.54 -5.33 19.78
C ARG A 794 19.10 -4.28 20.74
N SER A 795 19.02 -4.55 22.04
CA SER A 795 19.58 -3.67 23.08
C SER A 795 21.11 -3.60 22.97
N ASP A 796 21.77 -4.75 22.85
CA ASP A 796 23.22 -4.85 22.72
C ASP A 796 23.68 -4.12 21.46
N HIS A 797 23.04 -4.38 20.31
CA HIS A 797 23.34 -3.73 19.04
C HIS A 797 23.25 -2.20 19.15
N HIS A 798 22.16 -1.70 19.74
CA HIS A 798 21.99 -0.26 19.94
C HIS A 798 23.08 0.33 20.84
N ALA A 799 23.42 -0.34 21.93
CA ALA A 799 24.46 0.11 22.85
C ALA A 799 25.85 0.12 22.19
N ASP A 800 26.23 -0.96 21.52
CA ASP A 800 27.58 -1.14 21.00
C ASP A 800 27.81 -0.36 19.70
N THR A 801 26.84 -0.32 18.80
CA THR A 801 27.00 0.31 17.47
C THR A 801 26.43 1.73 17.44
N THR A 802 25.12 1.89 17.66
CA THR A 802 24.43 3.17 17.56
C THR A 802 25.00 4.20 18.54
N LEU A 803 25.12 3.82 19.81
CA LEU A 803 25.68 4.68 20.86
C LEU A 803 27.22 4.60 20.88
N GLY A 804 27.78 3.39 20.93
CA GLY A 804 29.22 3.19 21.14
C GLY A 804 30.12 3.60 19.98
N VAL A 805 29.73 3.32 18.73
CA VAL A 805 30.55 3.63 17.54
C VAL A 805 30.10 4.92 16.87
N PHE A 806 28.80 5.09 16.63
CA PHE A 806 28.30 6.26 15.90
C PHE A 806 28.10 7.49 16.79
N GLY A 807 27.94 7.31 18.10
CA GLY A 807 27.80 8.41 19.07
C GLY A 807 26.42 9.08 19.04
N GLN A 808 25.38 8.38 18.61
CA GLN A 808 24.02 8.92 18.47
C GLN A 808 23.28 8.99 19.82
N THR A 809 23.64 9.97 20.66
CA THR A 809 23.05 10.15 22.00
C THR A 809 21.79 11.00 21.99
N GLY A 810 20.79 10.65 22.81
CA GLY A 810 19.54 11.43 22.96
C GLY A 810 18.47 11.12 21.91
N GLU A 811 18.69 10.11 21.09
CA GLU A 811 17.78 9.61 20.06
C GLU A 811 17.09 8.30 20.50
N PRO A 812 15.94 7.96 19.90
CA PRO A 812 15.24 6.70 20.12
C PRO A 812 16.10 5.49 19.71
N GLN A 813 15.75 4.32 20.24
CA GLN A 813 16.40 3.08 19.84
C GLN A 813 16.26 2.88 18.33
N VAL A 814 17.36 2.50 17.67
CA VAL A 814 17.40 2.27 16.22
C VAL A 814 16.30 1.27 15.81
N PRO A 815 15.54 1.53 14.73
CA PRO A 815 14.50 0.61 14.28
C PRO A 815 15.12 -0.69 13.77
N VAL A 816 14.43 -1.79 14.02
CA VAL A 816 14.79 -3.11 13.48
C VAL A 816 13.74 -3.54 12.49
N TYR A 817 14.19 -3.90 11.29
CA TYR A 817 13.38 -4.37 10.19
C TYR A 817 13.56 -5.88 10.06
N ILE A 818 12.48 -6.64 10.25
CA ILE A 818 12.53 -8.10 10.22
C ILE A 818 11.73 -8.67 9.05
N GLN A 819 12.24 -9.74 8.48
CA GLN A 819 11.46 -10.63 7.63
C GLN A 819 11.02 -11.84 8.46
N GLN A 820 9.73 -12.13 8.48
CA GLN A 820 9.22 -13.32 9.14
C GLN A 820 9.76 -14.58 8.45
N ILE A 821 10.10 -15.61 9.23
CA ILE A 821 10.50 -16.90 8.67
C ILE A 821 9.36 -17.54 7.88
N CYS A 822 9.69 -18.27 6.83
CA CYS A 822 8.73 -18.93 5.96
C CYS A 822 9.32 -20.14 5.24
N GLY A 823 8.45 -20.82 4.48
CA GLY A 823 8.86 -21.89 3.57
C GLY A 823 9.62 -22.99 4.30
N ALA A 824 10.87 -23.19 3.90
CA ALA A 824 11.74 -24.20 4.49
C ALA A 824 12.05 -23.98 5.98
N GLY A 825 11.97 -22.75 6.48
CA GLY A 825 12.12 -22.45 7.91
C GLY A 825 11.00 -23.02 8.78
N ILE A 826 9.89 -23.44 8.17
CA ILE A 826 8.73 -24.07 8.82
C ILE A 826 8.75 -25.60 8.66
N ILE A 827 9.82 -26.18 8.08
CA ILE A 827 9.98 -27.63 7.97
C ILE A 827 10.01 -28.28 9.36
N SER A 828 10.48 -27.59 10.38
CA SER A 828 10.54 -28.14 11.73
C SER A 828 9.25 -27.82 12.52
N PRO A 829 8.73 -28.72 13.39
CA PRO A 829 7.51 -28.47 14.15
C PRO A 829 7.49 -27.14 14.92
N GLY A 830 8.65 -26.69 15.43
CA GLY A 830 8.81 -25.41 16.11
C GLY A 830 8.95 -24.18 15.21
N GLY A 831 9.03 -24.35 13.88
CA GLY A 831 9.19 -23.23 12.94
C GLY A 831 7.99 -22.28 12.95
N LEU A 832 6.76 -22.80 12.96
CA LEU A 832 5.56 -21.94 13.03
C LEU A 832 5.46 -21.22 14.38
N ASP A 833 6.03 -21.78 15.46
CA ASP A 833 6.08 -21.11 16.77
C ASP A 833 7.00 -19.90 16.76
N ILE A 834 8.16 -19.98 16.09
CA ILE A 834 9.06 -18.83 15.91
C ILE A 834 8.45 -17.78 14.97
N ALA A 835 7.80 -18.20 13.88
CA ALA A 835 7.10 -17.27 12.98
C ALA A 835 6.01 -16.49 13.74
N ASN A 836 5.24 -17.19 14.58
CA ASN A 836 4.24 -16.57 15.43
C ASN A 836 4.87 -15.65 16.49
N ALA A 837 6.01 -16.03 17.06
CA ALA A 837 6.74 -15.19 18.01
C ALA A 837 7.22 -13.87 17.38
N GLN A 838 7.66 -13.91 16.13
CA GLN A 838 8.04 -12.72 15.36
C GLN A 838 6.84 -11.80 15.10
N LEU A 839 5.69 -12.38 14.72
CA LEU A 839 4.46 -11.63 14.54
C LEU A 839 3.99 -10.99 15.85
N ASP A 840 3.92 -11.76 16.93
CA ASP A 840 3.50 -11.26 18.23
C ASP A 840 4.41 -10.12 18.71
N LEU A 841 5.73 -10.27 18.54
CA LEU A 841 6.70 -9.24 18.90
C LEU A 841 6.54 -7.96 18.04
N ALA A 842 6.20 -8.09 16.76
CA ALA A 842 5.95 -6.96 15.87
C ALA A 842 4.65 -6.21 16.18
N LEU A 843 3.68 -6.88 16.82
CA LEU A 843 2.44 -6.27 17.28
C LEU A 843 2.58 -5.56 18.64
N GLU A 844 3.68 -5.79 19.37
CA GLU A 844 3.97 -5.08 20.62
C GLU A 844 4.39 -3.63 20.36
N ASP A 845 4.07 -2.72 21.29
CA ASP A 845 4.49 -1.33 21.20
C ASP A 845 6.02 -1.20 21.19
N GLY A 846 6.54 -0.49 20.17
CA GLY A 846 7.98 -0.37 19.95
C GLY A 846 8.64 -1.65 19.44
N GLY A 847 7.87 -2.66 19.02
CA GLY A 847 8.33 -3.87 18.36
C GLY A 847 9.08 -3.63 17.04
N PRO A 848 9.67 -4.68 16.45
CA PRO A 848 10.29 -4.59 15.13
C PRO A 848 9.24 -4.39 14.03
N ILE A 849 9.65 -3.75 12.94
CA ILE A 849 8.82 -3.58 11.75
C ILE A 849 8.94 -4.84 10.91
N LEU A 850 7.84 -5.56 10.75
CA LEU A 850 7.81 -6.89 10.14
C LEU A 850 7.24 -6.85 8.72
N VAL A 851 7.91 -7.56 7.82
CA VAL A 851 7.33 -7.97 6.54
C VAL A 851 7.05 -9.48 6.59
N SER A 852 5.91 -9.88 6.05
CA SER A 852 5.38 -11.24 6.16
C SER A 852 6.29 -12.34 5.59
N GLY A 853 6.08 -13.58 6.02
CA GLY A 853 6.84 -14.72 5.55
C GLY A 853 6.33 -15.27 4.21
N TYR A 854 6.32 -14.47 3.15
CA TYR A 854 5.86 -14.97 1.85
C TYR A 854 6.83 -15.99 1.24
N ARG A 855 6.30 -17.04 0.62
CA ARG A 855 7.07 -18.02 -0.15
C ARG A 855 7.03 -17.70 -1.64
N GLY A 856 8.01 -16.92 -2.08
CA GLY A 856 8.37 -16.79 -3.50
C GLY A 856 9.10 -18.02 -4.01
N SER A 857 9.61 -17.92 -5.23
CA SER A 857 10.44 -18.96 -5.81
C SER A 857 11.71 -19.21 -4.98
N SER A 858 12.21 -20.45 -4.98
CA SER A 858 13.26 -20.87 -4.04
C SER A 858 14.18 -21.95 -4.59
N LYS A 859 15.46 -21.88 -4.20
CA LYS A 859 16.48 -22.90 -4.48
C LYS A 859 16.60 -23.84 -3.30
N GLY A 860 15.69 -24.80 -3.22
CA GLY A 860 15.61 -25.70 -2.07
C GLY A 860 15.11 -25.00 -0.81
N LEU A 861 16.00 -24.74 0.15
CA LEU A 861 15.64 -24.15 1.46
C LEU A 861 15.75 -22.62 1.50
N HIS A 862 16.44 -22.01 0.54
CA HIS A 862 16.73 -20.58 0.53
C HIS A 862 16.00 -19.88 -0.62
N PHE A 863 15.78 -18.58 -0.47
CA PHE A 863 15.21 -17.78 -1.55
C PHE A 863 16.13 -17.80 -2.76
N ASP A 864 15.52 -17.81 -3.95
CA ASP A 864 16.27 -17.43 -5.13
C ASP A 864 16.52 -15.92 -5.14
N VAL A 865 17.25 -15.46 -6.15
CA VAL A 865 17.65 -14.05 -6.25
C VAL A 865 16.45 -13.13 -6.49
N ASN A 866 15.44 -13.56 -7.25
CA ASN A 866 14.23 -12.78 -7.54
C ASN A 866 13.37 -12.59 -6.28
N THR A 867 13.19 -13.66 -5.51
CA THR A 867 12.47 -13.60 -4.24
C THR A 867 13.23 -12.73 -3.26
N THR A 868 14.54 -12.88 -3.14
CA THR A 868 15.38 -12.00 -2.31
C THR A 868 15.21 -10.53 -2.68
N ALA A 869 15.22 -10.21 -3.98
CA ALA A 869 14.99 -8.87 -4.50
C ALA A 869 13.60 -8.34 -4.11
N TRP A 870 12.54 -9.12 -4.35
CA TRP A 870 11.16 -8.73 -4.02
C TRP A 870 10.96 -8.52 -2.52
N ARG A 871 11.48 -9.42 -1.69
CA ARG A 871 11.43 -9.28 -0.23
C ARG A 871 12.08 -7.99 0.23
N GLY A 872 13.22 -7.63 -0.37
CA GLY A 872 13.87 -6.35 -0.06
C GLY A 872 13.06 -5.16 -0.53
N MET A 873 12.40 -5.20 -1.68
CA MET A 873 11.51 -4.11 -2.09
C MET A 873 10.36 -3.90 -1.10
N GLN A 874 9.71 -4.97 -0.63
CA GLN A 874 8.66 -4.85 0.40
C GLN A 874 9.21 -4.28 1.71
N LEU A 875 10.42 -4.71 2.12
CA LEU A 875 11.11 -4.14 3.27
C LEU A 875 11.38 -2.64 3.08
N GLY A 876 11.84 -2.23 1.90
CA GLY A 876 12.09 -0.83 1.55
C GLY A 876 10.84 0.05 1.61
N VAL A 877 9.67 -0.48 1.23
CA VAL A 877 8.38 0.21 1.41
C VAL A 877 8.09 0.43 2.90
N ARG A 878 8.27 -0.60 3.74
CA ARG A 878 8.08 -0.46 5.20
C ARG A 878 9.10 0.49 5.84
N MET A 879 10.34 0.49 5.36
CA MET A 879 11.35 1.47 5.77
C MET A 879 10.95 2.88 5.37
N PHE A 880 10.36 3.09 4.20
CA PHE A 880 9.88 4.40 3.74
C PHE A 880 8.69 4.88 4.57
N GLU A 881 7.69 4.02 4.79
CA GLU A 881 6.55 4.32 5.66
C GLU A 881 7.03 4.75 7.05
N HIS A 882 7.97 4.02 7.63
CA HIS A 882 8.50 4.32 8.95
C HIS A 882 9.41 5.55 9.00
N GLN A 883 10.51 5.56 8.25
CA GLN A 883 11.57 6.57 8.38
C GLN A 883 11.30 7.86 7.64
N VAL A 884 10.46 7.81 6.60
CA VAL A 884 10.15 8.97 5.77
C VAL A 884 8.76 9.48 6.08
N LEU A 885 7.72 8.63 6.00
CA LEU A 885 6.34 9.06 6.31
C LEU A 885 6.08 9.25 7.80
N GLY A 886 6.91 8.67 8.69
CA GLY A 886 6.68 8.70 10.12
C GLY A 886 5.48 7.84 10.55
N LYS A 887 5.10 6.85 9.74
CA LYS A 887 4.01 5.91 10.03
C LYS A 887 4.54 4.70 10.81
N VAL A 888 3.64 3.98 11.48
CA VAL A 888 3.94 2.67 12.08
C VAL A 888 3.30 1.59 11.22
N PRO A 889 4.05 0.93 10.32
CA PRO A 889 3.51 -0.17 9.54
C PRO A 889 3.01 -1.29 10.46
N PHE A 890 1.79 -1.77 10.24
CA PHE A 890 1.27 -2.94 10.93
C PHE A 890 1.33 -4.17 10.02
N PRO A 891 1.62 -5.36 10.58
CA PRO A 891 1.70 -6.59 9.81
C PRO A 891 0.30 -7.09 9.43
N PHE A 892 0.13 -7.52 8.18
CA PHE A 892 -1.10 -8.18 7.74
C PHE A 892 -1.31 -9.49 8.51
N SER A 893 -2.31 -9.51 9.40
CA SER A 893 -2.51 -10.60 10.37
C SER A 893 -3.96 -10.66 10.86
N PRO A 894 -4.41 -11.80 11.45
CA PRO A 894 -5.75 -11.92 11.99
C PRO A 894 -5.97 -10.99 13.19
N TYR A 895 -7.06 -10.24 13.13
CA TYR A 895 -7.61 -9.44 14.22
C TYR A 895 -8.40 -10.30 15.22
N SER A 896 -9.24 -11.20 14.71
CA SER A 896 -10.05 -12.10 15.54
C SER A 896 -10.27 -13.45 14.85
N VAL A 897 -10.33 -14.52 15.64
CA VAL A 897 -10.70 -15.87 15.21
C VAL A 897 -11.82 -16.35 16.12
N GLU A 898 -12.97 -16.69 15.54
CA GLU A 898 -14.17 -17.08 16.28
C GLU A 898 -14.74 -18.37 15.70
N THR A 899 -15.30 -19.23 16.54
CA THR A 899 -15.95 -20.47 16.10
C THR A 899 -17.40 -20.51 16.54
N LYS A 900 -18.26 -21.02 15.67
CA LYS A 900 -19.66 -21.27 15.98
C LYS A 900 -20.16 -22.48 15.18
N GLY A 901 -20.69 -23.48 15.88
CA GLY A 901 -21.05 -24.75 15.25
C GLY A 901 -19.83 -25.39 14.57
N ASN A 902 -19.94 -25.67 13.26
CA ASN A 902 -18.85 -26.19 12.42
C ASN A 902 -18.15 -25.11 11.60
N GLN A 903 -18.38 -23.83 11.90
CA GLN A 903 -17.79 -22.71 11.19
C GLN A 903 -16.75 -21.98 12.04
N MET A 904 -15.73 -21.45 11.39
CA MET A 904 -14.74 -20.56 11.96
C MET A 904 -14.67 -19.27 11.13
N LEU A 905 -14.90 -18.14 11.77
CA LEU A 905 -14.82 -16.80 11.17
C LEU A 905 -13.45 -16.20 11.52
N VAL A 906 -12.68 -15.85 10.49
CA VAL A 906 -11.35 -15.24 10.62
C VAL A 906 -11.42 -13.83 10.06
N THR A 907 -11.25 -12.83 10.91
CA THR A 907 -11.26 -11.42 10.51
C THR A 907 -9.85 -10.85 10.64
N PHE A 908 -9.39 -10.10 9.65
CA PHE A 908 -8.01 -9.64 9.53
C PHE A 908 -7.87 -8.12 9.64
N LEU A 909 -6.72 -7.65 10.13
CA LEU A 909 -6.25 -6.29 9.88
C LEU A 909 -5.53 -6.27 8.54
N VAL A 910 -6.20 -5.77 7.50
CA VAL A 910 -5.68 -5.77 6.13
C VAL A 910 -5.04 -4.41 5.83
N PRO A 911 -3.73 -4.35 5.50
CA PRO A 911 -3.09 -3.10 5.12
C PRO A 911 -3.84 -2.40 3.98
N GLU A 912 -4.10 -3.11 2.88
CA GLU A 912 -4.89 -2.59 1.76
C GLU A 912 -6.02 -3.56 1.37
N PRO A 913 -7.26 -3.40 1.87
CA PRO A 913 -8.37 -4.29 1.50
C PRO A 913 -8.79 -4.12 0.03
N PRO A 914 -9.45 -5.12 -0.59
CA PRO A 914 -9.89 -6.38 0.01
C PRO A 914 -8.79 -7.46 0.09
N ILE A 915 -9.03 -8.51 0.88
CA ILE A 915 -8.24 -9.74 0.83
C ILE A 915 -8.51 -10.51 -0.46
N GLN A 916 -7.49 -11.20 -0.95
CA GLN A 916 -7.56 -12.05 -2.13
C GLN A 916 -6.71 -13.31 -1.97
N PHE A 917 -7.04 -14.34 -2.75
CA PHE A 917 -6.21 -15.53 -2.88
C PHE A 917 -5.35 -15.41 -4.14
N LEU A 918 -4.03 -15.40 -3.97
CA LEU A 918 -3.09 -15.49 -5.09
C LEU A 918 -2.36 -16.84 -5.05
N ASP A 919 -1.59 -17.15 -6.08
CA ASP A 919 -0.70 -18.31 -6.05
C ASP A 919 0.48 -18.07 -5.10
N THR A 920 1.04 -19.15 -4.55
CA THR A 920 2.35 -19.16 -3.90
C THR A 920 3.29 -20.12 -4.64
N TYR A 921 4.50 -20.35 -4.15
CA TYR A 921 5.50 -21.14 -4.87
C TYR A 921 5.96 -22.39 -4.12
N SER A 922 6.12 -23.48 -4.88
CA SER A 922 6.85 -24.67 -4.49
C SER A 922 8.08 -24.85 -5.36
N GLY A 923 9.27 -24.52 -4.83
CA GLY A 923 10.46 -24.37 -5.67
C GLY A 923 10.22 -23.22 -6.64
N TYR A 924 10.20 -23.50 -7.94
CA TYR A 924 9.89 -22.54 -9.00
C TYR A 924 8.45 -22.61 -9.53
N THR A 925 7.64 -23.57 -9.05
CA THR A 925 6.29 -23.81 -9.57
C THR A 925 5.24 -23.06 -8.76
N ALA A 926 4.43 -22.24 -9.43
CA ALA A 926 3.24 -21.64 -8.83
C ALA A 926 2.24 -22.73 -8.42
N ALA A 927 1.77 -22.68 -7.18
CA ALA A 927 0.88 -23.67 -6.61
C ALA A 927 0.01 -23.07 -5.50
N GLN A 928 -1.08 -23.76 -5.17
CA GLN A 928 -2.00 -23.40 -4.10
C GLN A 928 -1.76 -24.29 -2.89
N PRO A 929 -1.60 -23.75 -1.66
CA PRO A 929 -1.45 -24.57 -0.47
C PRO A 929 -2.78 -25.25 -0.14
N THR A 930 -2.69 -26.47 0.40
CA THR A 930 -3.85 -27.22 0.91
C THR A 930 -4.67 -26.35 1.86
N ASN A 931 -5.99 -26.31 1.67
CA ASN A 931 -6.92 -25.47 2.45
C ASN A 931 -6.52 -23.99 2.52
N LYS A 932 -5.85 -23.45 1.48
CA LYS A 932 -5.34 -22.08 1.46
C LYS A 932 -4.29 -21.80 2.56
N GLY A 933 -3.70 -22.86 3.12
CA GLY A 933 -2.76 -22.81 4.24
C GLY A 933 -3.42 -22.75 5.62
N LEU A 934 -4.75 -22.89 5.72
CA LEU A 934 -5.52 -22.80 6.96
C LEU A 934 -5.78 -24.20 7.55
N PHE A 935 -5.38 -24.39 8.80
CA PHE A 935 -5.51 -25.67 9.51
C PHE A 935 -6.23 -25.48 10.85
N PRO A 936 -7.58 -25.53 10.87
CA PRO A 936 -8.36 -25.49 12.10
C PRO A 936 -8.22 -26.79 12.90
N TRP A 937 -8.13 -26.66 14.21
CA TRP A 937 -7.98 -27.78 15.14
C TRP A 937 -8.64 -27.49 16.48
N ASP A 938 -8.89 -28.53 17.27
CA ASP A 938 -9.37 -28.44 18.65
C ASP A 938 -8.70 -29.52 19.53
N ALA A 939 -9.14 -29.66 20.79
CA ALA A 939 -8.60 -30.65 21.72
C ALA A 939 -8.70 -32.12 21.25
N THR A 940 -9.52 -32.42 20.23
CA THR A 940 -9.64 -33.75 19.63
C THR A 940 -8.80 -33.93 18.36
N GLY A 941 -8.09 -32.89 17.92
CA GLY A 941 -7.18 -32.90 16.78
C GLY A 941 -7.62 -31.99 15.64
N ASP A 942 -6.99 -32.18 14.48
CA ASP A 942 -7.29 -31.41 13.26
C ASP A 942 -8.71 -31.68 12.75
N LEU A 943 -9.38 -30.62 12.27
CA LEU A 943 -10.66 -30.71 11.60
C LEU A 943 -10.47 -30.77 10.08
N THR A 944 -11.30 -31.55 9.39
CA THR A 944 -11.31 -31.54 7.92
C THR A 944 -12.03 -30.29 7.45
N VAL A 945 -11.31 -29.42 6.73
CA VAL A 945 -11.88 -28.25 6.04
C VAL A 945 -12.69 -28.73 4.85
N THR A 946 -13.95 -28.31 4.78
CA THR A 946 -14.85 -28.59 3.66
C THR A 946 -15.01 -27.39 2.74
N ASP A 947 -14.84 -26.16 3.26
CA ASP A 947 -14.90 -24.93 2.47
C ASP A 947 -14.06 -23.81 3.12
N VAL A 948 -13.49 -22.94 2.27
CA VAL A 948 -12.87 -21.66 2.66
C VAL A 948 -13.34 -20.58 1.70
N SER A 949 -14.07 -19.59 2.22
CA SER A 949 -14.65 -18.51 1.43
C SER A 949 -14.26 -17.13 1.96
N ILE A 950 -14.00 -16.19 1.04
CA ILE A 950 -13.95 -14.76 1.37
C ILE A 950 -15.39 -14.28 1.49
N VAL A 951 -15.78 -13.90 2.70
CA VAL A 951 -17.17 -13.47 3.00
C VAL A 951 -17.31 -11.96 3.15
N ALA A 952 -16.19 -11.23 3.27
CA ALA A 952 -16.11 -9.78 3.21
C ALA A 952 -14.67 -9.32 2.92
N SER A 953 -14.44 -8.02 2.69
CA SER A 953 -13.14 -7.46 2.30
C SER A 953 -11.99 -7.80 3.24
N SER A 954 -12.27 -8.08 4.52
CA SER A 954 -11.29 -8.39 5.56
C SER A 954 -11.63 -9.68 6.31
N THR A 955 -12.52 -10.53 5.78
CA THR A 955 -13.07 -11.66 6.53
C THR A 955 -13.17 -12.93 5.70
N LEU A 956 -12.64 -14.02 6.25
CA LEU A 956 -12.78 -15.38 5.75
C LEU A 956 -13.74 -16.19 6.63
N LEU A 957 -14.47 -17.10 5.99
CA LEU A 957 -15.25 -18.14 6.65
C LEU A 957 -14.67 -19.50 6.28
N ILE A 958 -14.36 -20.31 7.29
CA ILE A 958 -13.90 -21.68 7.15
C ILE A 958 -15.03 -22.58 7.64
N THR A 959 -15.43 -23.55 6.82
CA THR A 959 -16.41 -24.58 7.22
C THR A 959 -15.70 -25.91 7.37
N CYS A 960 -16.01 -26.62 8.45
CA CYS A 960 -15.43 -27.92 8.77
C CYS A 960 -16.47 -29.05 8.75
N ASN A 961 -15.99 -30.28 8.67
CA ASN A 961 -16.79 -31.50 8.65
C ASN A 961 -17.59 -31.75 9.95
N ARG A 962 -17.23 -31.10 11.05
CA ARG A 962 -17.86 -31.26 12.37
C ARG A 962 -17.80 -29.96 13.17
N ALA A 963 -18.60 -29.91 14.23
CA ALA A 963 -18.53 -28.82 15.18
C ALA A 963 -17.19 -28.79 15.94
N PHE A 964 -16.75 -27.59 16.31
CA PHE A 964 -15.55 -27.38 17.12
C PHE A 964 -15.77 -27.82 18.57
N GLY A 965 -14.81 -28.59 19.09
CA GLY A 965 -14.74 -29.01 20.48
C GLY A 965 -14.02 -27.99 21.37
N ALA A 966 -13.54 -28.44 22.52
CA ALA A 966 -12.82 -27.59 23.47
C ALA A 966 -11.50 -27.05 22.90
N SER A 967 -11.12 -25.83 23.28
CA SER A 967 -9.88 -25.15 22.86
C SER A 967 -9.69 -25.08 21.34
N PRO A 968 -10.66 -24.53 20.59
CA PRO A 968 -10.50 -24.37 19.15
C PRO A 968 -9.37 -23.40 18.83
N ALA A 969 -8.66 -23.65 17.74
CA ALA A 969 -7.54 -22.82 17.29
C ALA A 969 -7.32 -22.97 15.78
N LEU A 970 -6.54 -22.03 15.24
CA LEU A 970 -6.20 -21.95 13.83
C LEU A 970 -4.71 -21.72 13.67
N ASP A 971 -4.10 -22.55 12.83
CA ASP A 971 -2.74 -22.37 12.37
C ASP A 971 -2.75 -22.03 10.88
N TYR A 972 -1.90 -21.09 10.49
CA TYR A 972 -1.76 -20.65 9.11
C TYR A 972 -0.31 -20.80 8.62
N GLY A 973 -0.15 -21.60 7.56
CA GLY A 973 1.15 -21.96 6.97
C GLY A 973 1.88 -23.07 7.72
N ARG A 974 1.18 -24.14 8.12
CA ARG A 974 1.80 -25.35 8.71
C ARG A 974 2.72 -26.10 7.73
N ARG A 975 3.44 -27.10 8.26
CA ARG A 975 4.23 -28.07 7.49
C ARG A 975 3.35 -29.13 6.83
N THR A 976 2.62 -28.76 5.79
CA THR A 976 1.71 -29.68 5.07
C THR A 976 2.00 -29.66 3.57
N ALA A 977 2.06 -30.83 2.93
CA ALA A 977 2.19 -30.92 1.47
C ALA A 977 0.95 -30.32 0.76
N PRO A 978 1.07 -29.82 -0.49
CA PRO A 978 2.28 -29.78 -1.33
C PRO A 978 3.20 -28.58 -1.08
N ILE A 979 2.81 -27.62 -0.22
CA ILE A 979 3.57 -26.39 0.06
C ILE A 979 3.75 -26.21 1.57
N ILE A 980 4.99 -26.39 2.03
CA ILE A 980 5.37 -26.26 3.44
C ILE A 980 5.57 -24.78 3.78
N GLY A 981 4.99 -24.33 4.91
CA GLY A 981 5.36 -23.03 5.48
C GLY A 981 4.85 -21.82 4.71
N ALA A 982 3.74 -21.97 4.00
CA ALA A 982 3.14 -20.91 3.20
C ALA A 982 1.62 -20.95 3.31
N GLY A 983 1.01 -19.77 3.22
CA GLY A 983 -0.39 -19.62 2.85
C GLY A 983 -0.49 -18.72 1.63
N ASN A 984 -1.71 -18.38 1.23
CA ASN A 984 -1.92 -17.67 -0.03
C ASN A 984 -2.96 -16.54 0.05
N ILE A 985 -3.17 -16.02 1.26
CA ILE A 985 -3.99 -14.84 1.54
C ILE A 985 -3.13 -13.59 1.37
N TYR A 986 -3.59 -12.65 0.56
CA TYR A 986 -2.91 -11.37 0.28
C TYR A 986 -3.87 -10.21 0.44
N ASP A 987 -3.32 -9.03 0.68
CA ASP A 987 -4.04 -7.78 0.52
C ASP A 987 -4.17 -7.41 -0.97
N SER A 988 -4.82 -6.29 -1.27
CA SER A 988 -5.02 -5.78 -2.63
C SER A 988 -4.08 -4.65 -3.00
N ARG A 989 -2.95 -4.49 -2.31
CA ARG A 989 -2.02 -3.41 -2.60
C ARG A 989 -1.49 -3.55 -4.02
N LYS A 990 -1.77 -2.54 -4.85
CA LYS A 990 -1.19 -2.39 -6.19
C LYS A 990 -0.05 -1.38 -6.11
N PHE A 991 1.11 -1.86 -5.70
CA PHE A 991 2.33 -1.05 -5.70
C PHE A 991 3.15 -1.36 -6.95
N GLY A 992 2.93 -0.59 -8.02
CA GLY A 992 3.69 -0.65 -9.25
C GLY A 992 5.05 0.02 -9.09
N LEU A 993 5.91 -0.55 -8.24
CA LEU A 993 7.28 -0.10 -8.14
C LEU A 993 8.19 -0.94 -9.04
N LEU A 994 8.84 -0.23 -9.95
CA LEU A 994 10.16 -0.56 -10.50
C LEU A 994 10.19 -1.74 -11.48
N SER A 995 9.46 -1.62 -12.61
CA SER A 995 9.79 -2.34 -13.85
C SER A 995 11.27 -2.17 -14.24
N HIS A 996 11.91 -1.06 -13.84
CA HIS A 996 13.31 -0.74 -14.11
C HIS A 996 14.35 -1.68 -13.48
N PHE A 997 13.98 -2.50 -12.48
CA PHE A 997 14.93 -3.41 -11.83
C PHE A 997 14.82 -4.84 -12.32
N TYR A 998 13.92 -5.11 -13.26
CA TYR A 998 13.76 -6.40 -13.88
C TYR A 998 14.23 -6.34 -15.34
N ALA A 999 15.35 -6.99 -15.64
CA ALA A 999 15.72 -7.31 -17.02
C ALA A 999 15.52 -8.81 -17.21
N ALA A 1000 14.89 -9.24 -18.30
CA ALA A 1000 14.95 -10.64 -18.70
C ALA A 1000 16.42 -11.01 -18.95
N LEU A 1001 16.89 -12.09 -18.32
CA LEU A 1001 18.33 -12.31 -18.17
C LEU A 1001 18.85 -13.36 -19.16
N SER A 1002 19.78 -12.99 -20.05
CA SER A 1002 20.48 -13.93 -20.94
C SER A 1002 21.57 -14.71 -20.20
N GLY A 1003 21.55 -16.04 -20.22
CA GLY A 1003 22.59 -16.91 -19.62
C GLY A 1003 22.30 -17.47 -18.22
N TYR A 1004 21.03 -17.51 -17.80
CA TYR A 1004 20.59 -17.86 -16.44
C TYR A 1004 19.88 -19.22 -16.44
N ASP A 1005 19.68 -19.81 -15.24
CA ASP A 1005 18.79 -20.96 -15.09
C ASP A 1005 17.40 -20.57 -15.64
N PRO A 1006 16.92 -21.23 -16.70
CA PRO A 1006 15.62 -20.92 -17.28
C PRO A 1006 14.49 -20.94 -16.25
N GLN A 1007 14.62 -21.74 -15.17
CA GLN A 1007 13.62 -21.86 -14.13
C GLN A 1007 13.41 -20.56 -13.33
N GLU A 1008 14.45 -19.75 -13.15
CA GLU A 1008 14.36 -18.43 -12.49
C GLU A 1008 13.74 -17.37 -13.41
N ASN A 1009 13.86 -17.54 -14.73
CA ASN A 1009 13.27 -16.68 -15.76
C ASN A 1009 11.85 -17.12 -16.17
N THR A 1010 11.45 -18.37 -15.92
CA THR A 1010 10.08 -18.86 -16.21
C THR A 1010 9.06 -18.47 -15.15
N VAL A 1011 9.51 -17.93 -14.02
CA VAL A 1011 8.60 -17.34 -13.02
C VAL A 1011 7.93 -16.13 -13.66
N SER A 1012 6.63 -15.96 -13.47
CA SER A 1012 5.73 -14.96 -14.09
C SER A 1012 6.13 -13.47 -13.94
N TYR A 1013 7.30 -13.21 -13.37
CA TYR A 1013 7.92 -11.89 -13.18
C TYR A 1013 8.78 -11.45 -14.38
N ALA A 1014 8.99 -12.33 -15.37
CA ALA A 1014 9.71 -12.01 -16.61
C ALA A 1014 9.05 -10.88 -17.41
N GLY A 1015 9.62 -9.67 -17.34
CA GLY A 1015 9.11 -8.50 -18.03
C GLY A 1015 7.86 -7.88 -17.40
N THR A 1016 7.55 -8.23 -16.14
CA THR A 1016 6.40 -7.71 -15.39
C THR A 1016 6.84 -7.08 -14.07
N TYR A 1017 5.93 -6.40 -13.37
CA TYR A 1017 6.22 -5.77 -12.08
C TYR A 1017 6.24 -6.82 -10.96
N PHE A 1018 7.12 -6.63 -9.95
CA PHE A 1018 6.97 -7.38 -8.71
C PHE A 1018 5.60 -7.08 -8.09
N PRO A 1019 4.89 -8.09 -7.55
CA PRO A 1019 3.60 -7.88 -6.91
C PRO A 1019 3.74 -6.88 -5.76
N GLY A 1020 2.87 -5.88 -5.74
CA GLY A 1020 2.80 -4.93 -4.63
C GLY A 1020 2.04 -5.49 -3.44
N GLU A 1021 1.33 -6.59 -3.64
CA GLU A 1021 0.49 -7.26 -2.67
C GLU A 1021 1.32 -7.83 -1.52
N GLU A 1022 0.84 -7.61 -0.32
CA GLU A 1022 1.44 -8.14 0.90
C GLU A 1022 0.74 -9.43 1.31
N ALA A 1023 1.53 -10.50 1.49
CA ALA A 1023 0.99 -11.76 2.01
C ALA A 1023 0.65 -11.62 3.51
N CYS A 1024 -0.38 -12.33 3.97
CA CYS A 1024 -0.66 -12.47 5.39
C CYS A 1024 0.52 -13.15 6.10
N CYS A 1025 0.87 -12.66 7.27
CA CYS A 1025 1.88 -13.27 8.12
C CYS A 1025 1.44 -14.68 8.55
N LEU A 1026 2.41 -15.57 8.75
CA LEU A 1026 2.16 -16.89 9.35
C LEU A 1026 1.78 -16.72 10.82
N PHE A 1027 0.83 -17.50 11.32
CA PHE A 1027 0.33 -17.35 12.69
C PHE A 1027 -0.20 -18.65 13.29
N LYS A 1028 -0.28 -18.63 14.63
CA LYS A 1028 -1.13 -19.51 15.44
C LYS A 1028 -2.04 -18.64 16.31
N ARG A 1029 -3.34 -18.90 16.28
CA ARG A 1029 -4.32 -18.14 17.07
C ARG A 1029 -5.34 -19.09 17.70
N SER A 1030 -5.55 -18.95 19.00
CA SER A 1030 -6.71 -19.53 19.67
C SER A 1030 -7.99 -18.87 19.14
N ALA A 1031 -9.05 -19.64 19.03
CA ALA A 1031 -10.35 -19.15 18.60
C ALA A 1031 -11.29 -18.98 19.81
N THR A 1032 -12.12 -17.95 19.74
CA THR A 1032 -13.18 -17.72 20.74
C THR A 1032 -14.42 -18.52 20.32
N ALA A 1033 -14.89 -19.42 21.17
CA ALA A 1033 -16.13 -20.17 20.93
C ALA A 1033 -17.35 -19.31 21.32
N LEU A 1034 -18.33 -19.20 20.41
CA LEU A 1034 -19.54 -18.40 20.57
C LEU A 1034 -20.82 -19.23 20.72
#